data_AF-A0A970NIA4-F1
#
_entry.id   AF-A0A970NIA4-F1
#
_cell.length_a   1.000
_cell.length_b   1.000
_cell.length_c   1.000
_cell.angle_alpha   90.00
_cell.angle_beta   90.00
_cell.angle_gamma   90.00
#
_symmetry.space_group_name_H-M   'P 1'
#
loop_
_entity.id
_entity.type
_entity.pdbx_description
1 polymer ?
#
loop_
_entity_poly.entity_id
_entity_poly.type
_entity_poly.pdbx_seq_one_letter_code
_entity_poly.pdbx_strand_id
1 'polypeptide(L)'
;MSWILISLAMGLGQTVPESARVVWSLEFDRANDERGVEFGGDIATHQATAQGLVMDTVGSDPITYLPEFRIPTSPYQALEIVYECSRAGQGEIFYAHDRNTEYNGFSGAKQINVSFARTDGPTTMTLWPFWLQAPELIQLRLDPPAGVRFVLHAIRIAEVPVPPQAGWNESGQGALWPLAGARIEDGRLVAEGGPALLASPPAAANAEARPWLSLDWPADAAPVALQAGIVSPGSGEADWRPLTVEPGGSSNLWLPGASQLHEPGALLIVRAAQNLAPGAVLPVETVRLSAEPSGKPRPTVVYLGSQHPMPRVGAEEAVLLRLANVSSAPVRRLSAYLERPEGLEIIGASRRQDTGRVLVHGDVCDLLWPVRASEPGLYPITVRLLGPGVNQRLEATIEITASPTGLAPGRVPTPQPLATDYEIGVYYFPGWHSYRAWEVLDLFPERTPVLGYYREGMPEIVDWQILWAAERGVRFFAYDWYWDRGTQSLDHAIKAYLECEHREYLDFCLLWANHNGPGSHSREDLLAVTQFWIDNYFQEPGYYTVDGRPVVIIFNPSGIWSDMGGPEPVAEAFQAMRDLCESQGVPPVYLVACSPPVTTWHDQFEASGYDALSAYNWPGLGTDGLRDVPFRDLLAPHAEAWRDMDEASDLPIMTPISGGWDSRPWHGDGALVRSDRKPEFFEQHLRDAKDFMDRQDGPLARVAIVEAWNEWGEGSYVGPHREYGFEYLDAIARVFGRDPGGARIVLPKDVGLGPYDLPAPVITTEWLMDGPDGGWTPSGGFGDVSWEDGRLSFVALGSDPILQGPSVRFAAEEYPVLRIVMSSDRDGSAQMFWRTVVEPVSEPNSYSFDLVGDGELREYVLPLADKPTWSGLVRGLRFDPTGTPGAHIVIDSIRFTTE
;
A
#
# COMPACT_ATOMS: atom_id res chain seq x y z
N MET A 1 6.41 1.99 11.33
CA MET A 1 5.60 3.01 12.03
C MET A 1 6.34 4.32 11.92
N SER A 2 5.93 5.22 11.04
CA SER A 2 6.59 6.53 10.86
C SER A 2 5.56 7.61 11.19
N TRP A 3 5.56 8.02 12.45
CA TRP A 3 4.80 9.15 12.97
C TRP A 3 5.51 10.42 12.49
N ILE A 4 4.96 11.07 11.47
CA ILE A 4 5.45 12.38 11.02
C ILE A 4 4.73 13.41 11.86
N LEU A 5 5.43 13.96 12.86
CA LEU A 5 5.08 15.23 13.52
C LEU A 5 5.05 16.31 12.44
N ILE A 6 3.87 16.80 12.06
CA ILE A 6 3.76 17.82 11.02
C ILE A 6 3.88 19.19 11.68
N SER A 7 5.04 19.80 11.48
CA SER A 7 5.04 21.22 11.15
C SER A 7 4.97 21.34 9.64
N LEU A 8 3.99 22.09 9.13
CA LEU A 8 3.91 22.39 7.70
C LEU A 8 5.05 23.35 7.37
N ALA A 9 6.22 22.80 7.05
CA ALA A 9 7.31 23.57 6.46
C ALA A 9 6.95 23.88 5.01
N MET A 10 6.61 25.13 4.75
CA MET A 10 6.45 25.64 3.38
C MET A 10 7.83 25.93 2.81
N GLY A 11 8.06 25.49 1.57
CA GLY A 11 9.37 25.50 0.93
C GLY A 11 10.06 26.87 0.87
N LEU A 12 11.35 26.82 0.54
CA LEU A 12 12.26 27.97 0.46
C LEU A 12 11.64 29.10 -0.39
N GLY A 13 11.43 30.27 0.23
CA GLY A 13 10.96 31.48 -0.45
C GLY A 13 9.47 31.80 -0.31
N GLN A 14 8.67 30.98 0.39
CA GLN A 14 7.28 31.32 0.72
C GLN A 14 7.21 32.16 2.00
N THR A 15 6.73 33.40 1.88
CA THR A 15 6.47 34.32 3.01
C THR A 15 5.00 34.29 3.40
N VAL A 16 4.65 34.58 4.66
CA VAL A 16 3.24 34.88 5.00
C VAL A 16 2.71 36.03 4.13
N PRO A 17 1.39 36.07 3.87
CA PRO A 17 0.77 37.15 3.10
C PRO A 17 1.12 38.54 3.67
N GLU A 18 1.26 39.55 2.81
CA GLU A 18 1.52 40.94 3.25
C GLU A 18 0.46 41.46 4.25
N SER A 19 -0.74 40.89 4.23
CA SER A 19 -1.82 41.20 5.17
C SER A 19 -1.62 40.62 6.59
N ALA A 20 -0.63 39.77 6.81
CA ALA A 20 -0.37 39.15 8.11
C ALA A 20 0.20 40.16 9.12
N ARG A 21 -0.28 40.08 10.36
CA ARG A 21 0.17 40.92 11.46
C ARG A 21 1.32 40.23 12.19
N VAL A 22 2.53 40.77 12.12
CA VAL A 22 3.64 40.28 12.95
C VAL A 22 3.33 40.55 14.43
N VAL A 23 3.22 39.48 15.21
CA VAL A 23 2.91 39.54 16.66
C VAL A 23 4.17 39.44 17.52
N TRP A 24 5.26 38.90 16.97
CA TRP A 24 6.59 38.91 17.59
C TRP A 24 7.68 38.78 16.50
N SER A 25 8.83 39.41 16.68
CA SER A 25 9.97 39.23 15.79
C SER A 25 11.32 39.51 16.44
N LEU A 26 12.35 38.89 15.87
CA LEU A 26 13.75 39.10 16.19
C LEU A 26 14.53 39.20 14.87
N GLU A 27 15.32 40.25 14.74
CA GLU A 27 16.18 40.50 13.57
C GLU A 27 17.63 40.70 14.04
N PHE A 28 18.57 40.08 13.34
CA PHE A 28 20.00 40.10 13.63
C PHE A 28 20.74 40.91 12.57
N ASP A 29 20.60 42.24 12.63
CA ASP A 29 21.12 43.20 11.65
C ASP A 29 22.32 44.03 12.18
N ARG A 30 22.79 43.74 13.39
CA ARG A 30 23.80 44.53 14.10
C ARG A 30 24.95 43.67 14.61
N ALA A 31 26.16 44.08 14.26
CA ALA A 31 27.37 43.44 14.76
C ALA A 31 27.48 43.57 16.29
N ASN A 32 27.82 42.46 16.96
CA ASN A 32 27.95 42.33 18.41
C ASN A 32 26.65 42.56 19.22
N ASP A 33 25.49 42.44 18.59
CA ASP A 33 24.19 42.45 19.26
C ASP A 33 23.47 41.12 19.03
N GLU A 34 23.63 40.20 19.98
CA GLU A 34 22.98 38.87 19.95
C GLU A 34 21.53 38.93 20.44
N ARG A 35 21.00 40.13 20.70
CA ARG A 35 19.57 40.38 20.99
C ARG A 35 19.00 39.62 22.18
N GLY A 36 19.85 39.17 23.11
CA GLY A 36 19.44 38.41 24.30
C GLY A 36 19.25 36.91 24.06
N VAL A 37 19.81 36.38 22.97
CA VAL A 37 19.92 34.94 22.74
C VAL A 37 20.90 34.33 23.74
N GLU A 38 20.54 33.17 24.28
CA GLU A 38 21.41 32.35 25.12
C GLU A 38 21.76 31.05 24.39
N PHE A 39 23.02 30.62 24.46
CA PHE A 39 23.49 29.42 23.78
C PHE A 39 23.72 28.30 24.80
N GLY A 40 23.35 27.08 24.42
CA GLY A 40 23.60 25.85 25.17
C GLY A 40 24.07 24.72 24.27
N GLY A 41 24.51 23.61 24.87
CA GLY A 41 24.89 22.41 24.13
C GLY A 41 26.07 22.61 23.16
N ASP A 42 25.98 22.01 21.98
CA ASP A 42 27.08 21.82 21.03
C ASP A 42 27.23 22.97 20.00
N ILE A 43 27.23 24.22 20.46
CA ILE A 43 27.57 25.40 19.64
C ILE A 43 29.03 25.79 19.89
N ALA A 44 29.91 25.52 18.92
CA ALA A 44 31.36 25.70 19.08
C ALA A 44 31.77 27.18 19.02
N THR A 45 31.16 27.95 18.12
CA THR A 45 31.34 29.40 18.04
C THR A 45 30.01 30.07 17.70
N HIS A 46 29.82 31.30 18.20
CA HIS A 46 28.72 32.17 17.80
C HIS A 46 29.19 33.61 17.70
N GLN A 47 28.63 34.37 16.76
CA GLN A 47 28.91 35.80 16.60
C GLN A 47 27.75 36.51 15.89
N ALA A 48 27.19 37.54 16.52
CA ALA A 48 26.32 38.49 15.85
C ALA A 48 27.12 39.39 14.89
N THR A 49 26.76 39.38 13.62
CA THR A 49 27.36 40.23 12.56
C THR A 49 26.32 41.21 12.01
N ALA A 50 26.72 42.07 11.08
CA ALA A 50 25.77 42.92 10.34
C ALA A 50 24.89 42.12 9.35
N GLN A 51 25.12 40.82 9.21
CA GLN A 51 24.49 39.91 8.25
C GLN A 51 23.87 38.70 8.95
N GLY A 52 23.49 38.80 10.23
CA GLY A 52 22.91 37.69 10.97
C GLY A 52 23.78 37.18 12.12
N LEU A 53 23.15 36.33 12.94
CA LEU A 53 23.78 35.56 14.01
C LEU A 53 24.40 34.29 13.42
N VAL A 54 25.72 34.28 13.33
CA VAL A 54 26.50 33.16 12.79
C VAL A 54 26.80 32.17 13.90
N MET A 55 26.56 30.87 13.65
CA MET A 55 26.79 29.77 14.58
C MET A 55 27.52 28.63 13.87
N ASP A 56 28.64 28.18 14.42
CA ASP A 56 29.28 26.94 14.01
C ASP A 56 28.87 25.83 14.98
N THR A 57 28.07 24.87 14.50
CA THR A 57 27.49 23.78 15.30
C THR A 57 28.38 22.54 15.24
N VAL A 58 28.43 21.79 16.33
CA VAL A 58 29.15 20.51 16.46
C VAL A 58 28.25 19.47 17.15
N GLY A 59 28.77 18.26 17.40
CA GLY A 59 28.11 17.27 18.25
C GLY A 59 26.73 16.84 17.76
N SER A 60 25.77 16.72 18.67
CA SER A 60 24.40 16.27 18.38
C SER A 60 23.30 17.18 18.91
N ASP A 61 23.60 18.12 19.82
CA ASP A 61 22.58 18.95 20.50
C ASP A 61 22.99 20.44 20.54
N PRO A 62 23.04 21.15 19.38
CA PRO A 62 23.33 22.58 19.34
C PRO A 62 22.10 23.41 19.73
N ILE A 63 22.11 24.10 20.88
CA ILE A 63 20.90 24.72 21.45
C ILE A 63 20.94 26.24 21.41
N THR A 64 19.90 26.88 20.87
CA THR A 64 19.77 28.34 20.83
C THR A 64 18.47 28.80 21.50
N TYR A 65 18.56 29.33 22.72
CA TYR A 65 17.41 29.89 23.44
C TYR A 65 17.14 31.33 22.99
N LEU A 66 15.94 31.60 22.49
CA LEU A 66 15.53 32.94 22.08
C LEU A 66 15.04 33.77 23.28
N PRO A 67 15.07 35.11 23.21
CA PRO A 67 14.59 35.98 24.28
C PRO A 67 13.14 35.69 24.64
N GLU A 68 12.80 35.92 25.91
CA GLU A 68 11.42 35.80 26.37
C GLU A 68 10.49 36.79 25.66
N PHE A 69 9.28 36.32 25.40
CA PHE A 69 8.15 37.12 24.94
C PHE A 69 6.88 36.61 25.59
N ARG A 70 5.72 37.24 25.34
CA ARG A 70 4.42 36.70 25.74
C ARG A 70 3.40 37.03 24.68
N ILE A 71 2.86 36.01 24.02
CA ILE A 71 1.77 36.17 23.07
C ILE A 71 0.74 35.05 23.28
N PRO A 72 -0.58 35.34 23.18
CA PRO A 72 -1.60 34.30 23.14
C PRO A 72 -1.33 33.35 21.97
N THR A 73 -1.54 32.05 22.19
CA THR A 73 -1.48 31.08 21.09
C THR A 73 -2.72 31.20 20.21
N SER A 74 -2.54 30.98 18.92
CA SER A 74 -3.62 31.05 17.94
C SER A 74 -3.34 30.05 16.81
N PRO A 75 -4.36 29.34 16.30
CA PRO A 75 -4.20 28.44 15.15
C PRO A 75 -3.80 29.18 13.86
N TYR A 76 -3.88 30.52 13.86
CA TYR A 76 -3.55 31.36 12.72
C TYR A 76 -2.14 31.98 12.80
N GLN A 77 -1.30 31.49 13.72
CA GLN A 77 0.09 31.92 13.83
C GLN A 77 1.02 31.05 12.98
N ALA A 78 1.88 31.71 12.21
CA ALA A 78 2.98 31.10 11.47
C ALA A 78 4.32 31.59 12.02
N LEU A 79 5.33 30.72 12.00
CA LEU A 79 6.72 31.00 12.39
C LEU A 79 7.59 31.09 11.14
N GLU A 80 8.14 32.27 10.86
CA GLU A 80 9.08 32.49 9.76
C GLU A 80 10.51 32.55 10.28
N ILE A 81 11.40 31.83 9.62
CA ILE A 81 12.83 31.77 9.90
C ILE A 81 13.59 32.15 8.63
N VAL A 82 14.41 33.18 8.69
CA VAL A 82 15.31 33.59 7.61
C VAL A 82 16.71 33.09 7.96
N TYR A 83 17.25 32.16 7.18
CA TYR A 83 18.48 31.46 7.52
C TYR A 83 19.43 31.22 6.33
N GLU A 84 20.68 30.89 6.66
CA GLU A 84 21.63 30.23 5.76
C GLU A 84 22.17 28.96 6.41
N CYS A 85 22.38 27.92 5.62
CA CYS A 85 22.95 26.66 6.11
C CYS A 85 23.96 26.08 5.12
N SER A 86 25.16 25.75 5.60
CA SER A 86 26.25 25.26 4.74
C SER A 86 26.03 23.85 4.16
N ARG A 87 25.18 23.05 4.80
CA ARG A 87 24.81 21.68 4.40
C ARG A 87 23.38 21.39 4.82
N ALA A 88 22.66 20.56 4.06
CA ALA A 88 21.33 20.13 4.48
C ALA A 88 21.41 19.28 5.77
N GLY A 89 20.43 19.40 6.65
CA GLY A 89 20.38 18.63 7.89
C GLY A 89 19.10 18.84 8.69
N GLN A 90 18.90 18.00 9.71
CA GLN A 90 17.75 18.09 10.63
C GLN A 90 18.07 18.99 11.82
N GLY A 91 17.13 19.85 12.18
CA GLY A 91 17.12 20.65 13.41
C GLY A 91 15.76 20.63 14.07
N GLU A 92 15.60 21.35 15.18
CA GLU A 92 14.40 21.32 16.03
C GLU A 92 13.99 22.73 16.46
N ILE A 93 12.68 22.97 16.64
CA ILE A 93 12.13 24.17 17.28
C ILE A 93 11.32 23.73 18.49
N PHE A 94 11.70 24.23 19.66
CA PHE A 94 10.96 24.02 20.89
C PHE A 94 10.20 25.29 21.31
N TYR A 95 9.08 25.11 21.99
CA TYR A 95 8.31 26.22 22.55
C TYR A 95 7.93 25.97 24.02
N ALA A 96 7.90 27.04 24.80
CA ALA A 96 7.54 27.00 26.22
C ALA A 96 6.30 27.85 26.51
N HIS A 97 5.58 27.47 27.56
CA HIS A 97 4.41 28.19 28.10
C HIS A 97 4.45 28.40 29.62
N ASP A 98 5.29 27.65 30.33
CA ASP A 98 5.60 27.82 31.75
C ASP A 98 7.05 27.39 31.98
N ARG A 99 7.86 28.22 32.65
CA ARG A 99 9.27 27.91 32.96
C ARG A 99 9.45 27.17 34.28
N ASN A 100 8.38 26.99 35.06
CA ASN A 100 8.44 26.32 36.36
C ASN A 100 8.36 24.79 36.27
N THR A 101 8.44 24.24 35.06
CA THR A 101 8.49 22.78 34.83
C THR A 101 9.92 22.31 34.61
N GLU A 102 10.10 21.00 34.47
CA GLU A 102 11.37 20.41 34.05
C GLU A 102 11.88 21.05 32.74
N TYR A 103 13.21 21.16 32.61
CA TYR A 103 13.90 21.76 31.46
C TYR A 103 13.43 23.17 31.06
N ASN A 104 13.06 24.01 32.04
CA ASN A 104 12.61 25.39 31.83
C ASN A 104 11.38 25.55 30.92
N GLY A 105 10.52 24.53 30.82
CA GLY A 105 9.29 24.59 30.02
C GLY A 105 9.33 23.84 28.70
N PHE A 106 10.51 23.44 28.23
CA PHE A 106 10.73 22.69 27.01
C PHE A 106 10.63 21.17 27.26
N SER A 107 10.08 20.43 26.29
CA SER A 107 9.95 18.97 26.37
C SER A 107 9.78 18.41 24.96
N GLY A 108 10.07 17.13 24.73
CA GLY A 108 9.85 16.48 23.43
C GLY A 108 8.39 16.54 22.92
N ALA A 109 7.42 16.71 23.83
CA ALA A 109 6.01 16.93 23.46
C ALA A 109 5.70 18.36 22.94
N LYS A 110 6.67 19.28 23.01
CA LYS A 110 6.57 20.70 22.60
C LYS A 110 7.71 21.06 21.64
N GLN A 111 7.92 20.17 20.67
CA GLN A 111 8.98 20.31 19.68
C GLN A 111 8.43 20.15 18.26
N ILE A 112 9.17 20.71 17.32
CA ILE A 112 8.92 20.70 15.90
C ILE A 112 10.22 20.27 15.23
N ASN A 113 10.20 19.15 14.51
CA ASN A 113 11.35 18.72 13.70
C ASN A 113 11.36 19.47 12.37
N VAL A 114 12.54 19.96 11.97
CA VAL A 114 12.70 20.83 10.80
C VAL A 114 13.89 20.40 9.96
N SER A 115 13.66 20.16 8.68
CA SER A 115 14.73 19.93 7.70
C SER A 115 15.20 21.25 7.11
N PHE A 116 16.42 21.66 7.41
CA PHE A 116 17.04 22.84 6.82
C PHE A 116 17.82 22.43 5.57
N ALA A 117 17.50 23.04 4.43
CA ALA A 117 18.23 22.84 3.18
C ALA A 117 19.58 23.58 3.19
N ARG A 118 20.54 23.08 2.40
CA ARG A 118 21.74 23.86 2.06
C ARG A 118 21.34 25.09 1.25
N THR A 119 21.87 26.26 1.60
CA THR A 119 21.61 27.50 0.86
C THR A 119 22.91 28.25 0.59
N ASP A 120 22.95 28.98 -0.54
CA ASP A 120 24.08 29.83 -0.93
C ASP A 120 23.81 31.33 -0.61
N GLY A 121 22.77 31.60 0.19
CA GLY A 121 22.35 32.94 0.63
C GLY A 121 21.07 32.92 1.48
N PRO A 122 20.66 34.09 2.03
CA PRO A 122 19.55 34.19 2.97
C PRO A 122 18.26 33.63 2.38
N THR A 123 17.64 32.69 3.09
CA THR A 123 16.44 32.00 2.62
C THR A 123 15.37 31.99 3.69
N THR A 124 14.12 32.25 3.31
CA THR A 124 12.97 32.25 4.23
C THR A 124 12.29 30.89 4.22
N MET A 125 12.01 30.37 5.40
CA MET A 125 11.16 29.22 5.66
C MET A 125 9.99 29.63 6.54
N THR A 126 8.79 29.18 6.20
CA THR A 126 7.59 29.41 6.99
C THR A 126 7.09 28.08 7.56
N LEU A 127 6.90 28.03 8.87
CA LEU A 127 6.38 26.88 9.62
C LEU A 127 5.00 27.23 10.19
N TRP A 128 4.08 26.26 10.20
CA TRP A 128 2.82 26.36 10.94
C TRP A 128 2.88 25.42 12.16
N PRO A 129 3.16 25.97 13.36
CA PRO A 129 3.51 25.17 14.53
C PRO A 129 2.30 24.66 15.33
N PHE A 130 1.13 25.26 15.16
CA PHE A 130 -0.12 24.88 15.84
C PHE A 130 0.01 24.59 17.35
N TRP A 131 0.78 25.43 18.06
CA TRP A 131 1.16 25.31 19.48
C TRP A 131 0.01 25.52 20.48
N LEU A 132 -1.15 24.87 20.26
CA LEU A 132 -2.40 25.08 20.99
C LEU A 132 -2.54 24.29 22.29
N GLN A 133 -1.58 23.42 22.59
CA GLN A 133 -1.49 22.73 23.90
C GLN A 133 -1.39 23.70 25.10
N ALA A 134 -1.11 24.99 24.85
CA ALA A 134 -1.00 26.02 25.86
C ALA A 134 -1.70 27.30 25.42
N PRO A 135 -2.23 28.13 26.36
CA PRO A 135 -2.93 29.36 26.02
C PRO A 135 -2.01 30.54 25.65
N GLU A 136 -0.71 30.45 25.97
CA GLU A 136 0.28 31.51 25.76
C GLU A 136 1.64 30.89 25.42
N LEU A 137 2.38 31.53 24.51
CA LEU A 137 3.79 31.27 24.27
C LEU A 137 4.64 32.26 25.04
N ILE A 138 5.69 31.75 25.68
CA ILE A 138 6.59 32.59 26.47
C ILE A 138 8.04 32.62 25.98
N GLN A 139 8.45 31.59 25.23
CA GLN A 139 9.82 31.49 24.72
C GLN A 139 9.89 30.45 23.60
N LEU A 140 10.85 30.64 22.69
CA LEU A 140 11.26 29.65 21.69
C LEU A 140 12.70 29.20 21.94
N ARG A 141 13.00 27.96 21.56
CA ARG A 141 14.36 27.42 21.43
C ARG A 141 14.51 26.90 20.00
N LEU A 142 15.60 27.25 19.33
CA LEU A 142 15.97 26.80 18.00
C LEU A 142 17.24 25.95 18.10
N ASP A 143 17.16 24.75 17.57
CA ASP A 143 18.29 23.84 17.51
C ASP A 143 18.65 23.65 16.03
N PRO A 144 19.69 24.34 15.52
CA PRO A 144 20.13 24.19 14.13
C PRO A 144 20.69 22.78 13.86
N PRO A 145 20.87 22.38 12.59
CA PRO A 145 21.48 21.09 12.29
C PRO A 145 22.88 20.94 12.86
N ALA A 146 23.25 19.73 13.26
CA ALA A 146 24.59 19.45 13.78
C ALA A 146 25.67 19.41 12.68
N GLY A 147 26.87 19.90 13.01
CA GLY A 147 28.04 19.84 12.13
C GLY A 147 27.96 20.77 10.91
N VAL A 148 27.22 21.89 11.02
CA VAL A 148 27.06 22.89 9.96
C VAL A 148 27.39 24.30 10.45
N ARG A 149 27.69 25.19 9.50
CA ARG A 149 27.65 26.63 9.72
C ARG A 149 26.25 27.12 9.43
N PHE A 150 25.61 27.69 10.44
CA PHE A 150 24.24 28.20 10.37
C PHE A 150 24.23 29.71 10.61
N VAL A 151 23.49 30.47 9.80
CA VAL A 151 23.31 31.92 9.98
C VAL A 151 21.83 32.19 10.18
N LEU A 152 21.44 32.76 11.32
CA LEU A 152 20.08 33.20 11.59
C LEU A 152 19.98 34.71 11.33
N HIS A 153 19.26 35.11 10.28
CA HIS A 153 19.04 36.51 9.92
C HIS A 153 17.86 37.11 10.68
N ALA A 154 16.74 36.39 10.71
CA ALA A 154 15.53 36.82 11.39
C ALA A 154 14.66 35.62 11.76
N ILE A 155 13.86 35.79 12.81
CA ILE A 155 12.80 34.86 13.18
C ILE A 155 11.58 35.66 13.66
N ARG A 156 10.39 35.33 13.16
CA ARG A 156 9.17 36.08 13.49
C ARG A 156 7.94 35.20 13.56
N ILE A 157 7.00 35.59 14.41
CA ILE A 157 5.67 35.00 14.52
C ILE A 157 4.69 35.99 13.91
N ALA A 158 3.98 35.55 12.87
CA ALA A 158 2.97 36.33 12.18
C ALA A 158 1.59 35.70 12.35
N GLU A 159 0.60 36.53 12.67
CA GLU A 159 -0.81 36.13 12.74
C GLU A 159 -1.50 36.47 11.43
N VAL A 160 -1.98 35.44 10.74
CA VAL A 160 -2.68 35.57 9.47
C VAL A 160 -4.14 35.97 9.73
N PRO A 161 -4.72 36.93 8.96
CA PRO A 161 -6.09 37.36 9.17
C PRO A 161 -7.07 36.19 9.05
N VAL A 162 -7.94 36.04 10.03
CA VAL A 162 -9.05 35.08 9.98
C VAL A 162 -10.00 35.52 8.86
N PRO A 163 -10.26 34.69 7.83
CA PRO A 163 -11.26 35.00 6.83
C PRO A 163 -12.62 35.23 7.52
N PRO A 164 -13.41 36.26 7.14
CA PRO A 164 -14.72 36.49 7.75
C PRO A 164 -15.61 35.26 7.53
N GLN A 165 -15.82 34.48 8.60
CA GLN A 165 -16.65 33.28 8.70
C GLN A 165 -16.98 32.61 7.35
N ALA A 166 -16.04 31.82 6.84
CA ALA A 166 -16.37 30.67 6.03
C ALA A 166 -17.09 29.64 6.91
N GLY A 167 -18.36 29.89 7.24
CA GLY A 167 -19.18 28.94 7.98
C GLY A 167 -19.46 27.70 7.13
N TRP A 168 -19.36 26.53 7.74
CA TRP A 168 -19.95 25.29 7.22
C TRP A 168 -21.47 25.51 7.08
N ASN A 169 -21.98 25.88 5.90
CA ASN A 169 -23.43 25.98 5.72
C ASN A 169 -24.02 24.60 5.39
N GLU A 170 -25.23 24.34 5.90
CA GLU A 170 -25.97 23.08 5.71
C GLU A 170 -26.28 22.76 4.24
N SER A 171 -26.09 23.74 3.34
CA SER A 171 -26.27 23.63 1.89
C SER A 171 -24.98 23.38 1.09
N GLY A 172 -23.81 23.30 1.73
CA GLY A 172 -22.53 23.01 1.07
C GLY A 172 -22.05 24.04 0.03
N GLN A 173 -22.47 25.31 0.12
CA GLN A 173 -21.96 26.35 -0.79
C GLN A 173 -20.64 26.96 -0.27
N GLY A 174 -19.55 26.51 -0.89
CA GLY A 174 -18.54 27.37 -1.53
C GLY A 174 -17.77 28.37 -0.67
N ALA A 175 -17.09 27.92 0.38
CA ALA A 175 -16.03 28.72 0.98
C ALA A 175 -14.67 28.07 0.72
N LEU A 176 -13.83 28.73 -0.06
CA LEU A 176 -12.43 28.34 -0.25
C LEU A 176 -11.67 28.60 1.05
N TRP A 177 -10.99 27.57 1.52
CA TRP A 177 -10.25 27.53 2.76
C TRP A 177 -8.96 28.38 2.69
N PRO A 178 -8.44 28.92 3.82
CA PRO A 178 -7.16 29.62 3.81
C PRO A 178 -6.06 28.77 3.16
N LEU A 179 -5.31 29.42 2.27
CA LEU A 179 -4.39 28.78 1.34
C LEU A 179 -2.94 28.91 1.82
N ALA A 180 -2.19 27.83 1.64
CA ALA A 180 -0.75 27.81 1.79
C ALA A 180 -0.17 27.22 0.50
N GLY A 181 0.74 27.96 -0.15
CA GLY A 181 1.31 27.58 -1.45
C GLY A 181 0.35 27.60 -2.65
N ALA A 182 -0.82 28.25 -2.53
CA ALA A 182 -1.79 28.42 -3.61
C ALA A 182 -2.55 29.76 -3.51
N ARG A 183 -3.05 30.26 -4.64
CA ARG A 183 -3.91 31.45 -4.72
C ARG A 183 -5.21 31.15 -5.47
N ILE A 184 -6.19 32.05 -5.35
CA ILE A 184 -7.42 31.99 -6.15
C ILE A 184 -7.26 32.90 -7.36
N GLU A 185 -7.39 32.34 -8.56
CA GLU A 185 -7.36 33.05 -9.84
C GLU A 185 -8.58 32.62 -10.65
N ASP A 186 -9.46 33.57 -11.03
CA ASP A 186 -10.72 33.30 -11.74
C ASP A 186 -11.62 32.21 -11.12
N GLY A 187 -11.64 32.14 -9.78
CA GLY A 187 -12.42 31.16 -9.04
C GLY A 187 -11.82 29.74 -9.03
N ARG A 188 -10.60 29.58 -9.56
CA ARG A 188 -9.82 28.33 -9.54
C ARG A 188 -8.64 28.47 -8.59
N LEU A 189 -8.21 27.35 -8.01
CA LEU A 189 -7.03 27.28 -7.17
C LEU A 189 -5.78 27.10 -8.02
N VAL A 190 -4.80 27.97 -7.85
CA VAL A 190 -3.56 27.98 -8.64
C VAL A 190 -2.37 27.87 -7.70
N ALA A 191 -1.56 26.83 -7.86
CA ALA A 191 -0.34 26.61 -7.08
C ALA A 191 0.67 27.75 -7.30
N GLU A 192 1.35 28.16 -6.24
CA GLU A 192 2.40 29.18 -6.27
C GLU A 192 3.82 28.58 -6.35
N GLY A 193 3.92 27.24 -6.32
CA GLY A 193 5.15 26.46 -6.38
C GLY A 193 5.43 25.72 -5.08
N GLY A 194 5.73 24.42 -5.16
CA GLY A 194 5.94 23.57 -3.99
C GLY A 194 4.66 22.85 -3.53
N PRO A 195 4.54 22.47 -2.25
CA PRO A 195 3.37 21.74 -1.76
C PRO A 195 2.17 22.71 -1.69
N ALA A 196 1.20 22.52 -2.59
CA ALA A 196 -0.03 23.31 -2.58
C ALA A 196 -1.06 22.67 -1.63
N LEU A 197 -1.58 23.44 -0.67
CA LEU A 197 -2.53 22.94 0.32
C LEU A 197 -3.71 23.88 0.58
N LEU A 198 -4.85 23.26 0.87
CA LEU A 198 -6.07 23.84 1.40
C LEU A 198 -6.17 23.42 2.87
N ALA A 199 -6.21 24.37 3.80
CA ALA A 199 -6.40 24.06 5.22
C ALA A 199 -7.73 24.65 5.70
N SER A 200 -8.67 23.84 6.17
CA SER A 200 -9.94 24.31 6.70
C SER A 200 -9.72 25.35 7.80
N PRO A 201 -10.63 26.31 7.99
CA PRO A 201 -10.66 27.04 9.25
C PRO A 201 -10.74 26.03 10.43
N PRO A 202 -10.14 26.34 11.61
CA PRO A 202 -10.39 25.63 12.86
C PRO A 202 -11.89 25.39 13.02
N ALA A 203 -12.29 24.13 12.94
CA ALA A 203 -13.69 23.78 12.96
C ALA A 203 -14.24 24.00 14.38
N ALA A 204 -15.33 24.75 14.50
CA ALA A 204 -16.17 24.79 15.70
C ALA A 204 -17.49 24.03 15.49
N ALA A 205 -17.55 23.15 14.49
CA ALA A 205 -18.80 22.56 14.01
C ALA A 205 -18.94 21.10 14.43
N ASN A 206 -20.14 20.78 14.91
CA ASN A 206 -20.58 19.50 15.46
C ASN A 206 -20.36 18.32 14.46
N ALA A 207 -19.15 17.74 14.43
CA ALA A 207 -18.68 16.72 13.50
C ALA A 207 -19.02 15.26 13.89
N GLU A 208 -19.69 15.06 15.03
CA GLU A 208 -19.99 13.72 15.59
C GLU A 208 -20.88 12.88 14.66
N ALA A 209 -21.46 13.50 13.63
CA ALA A 209 -22.31 12.86 12.64
C ALA A 209 -21.83 13.06 11.19
N ARG A 210 -20.58 13.49 10.91
CA ARG A 210 -20.14 13.83 9.52
C ARG A 210 -18.74 13.33 9.12
N PRO A 211 -18.54 12.02 9.03
CA PRO A 211 -17.25 11.40 8.73
C PRO A 211 -16.83 11.42 7.25
N TRP A 212 -17.71 11.83 6.33
CA TRP A 212 -17.39 11.84 4.90
C TRP A 212 -16.92 13.19 4.41
N LEU A 213 -15.73 13.23 3.81
CA LEU A 213 -15.23 14.34 3.01
C LEU A 213 -15.63 14.14 1.54
N SER A 214 -16.38 15.07 0.97
CA SER A 214 -16.72 15.10 -0.45
C SER A 214 -16.06 16.28 -1.14
N LEU A 215 -15.43 16.02 -2.29
CA LEU A 215 -14.78 17.01 -3.13
C LEU A 215 -15.36 16.96 -4.55
N ASP A 216 -15.80 18.10 -5.09
CA ASP A 216 -16.23 18.20 -6.50
C ASP A 216 -15.13 18.83 -7.35
N TRP A 217 -15.02 18.38 -8.61
CA TRP A 217 -13.97 18.82 -9.55
C TRP A 217 -14.54 19.24 -10.90
N PRO A 218 -13.94 20.22 -11.60
CA PRO A 218 -14.32 20.61 -12.95
C PRO A 218 -14.17 19.46 -13.94
N ALA A 219 -15.00 19.46 -14.99
CA ALA A 219 -14.91 18.49 -16.08
C ALA A 219 -13.60 18.56 -16.89
N ASP A 220 -12.93 19.71 -16.89
CA ASP A 220 -11.70 20.00 -17.62
C ASP A 220 -10.43 19.91 -16.74
N ALA A 221 -10.55 19.41 -15.51
CA ALA A 221 -9.44 19.22 -14.59
C ALA A 221 -8.38 18.24 -15.11
N ALA A 222 -7.09 18.55 -14.92
CA ALA A 222 -6.04 17.54 -15.01
C ALA A 222 -6.08 16.65 -13.75
N PRO A 223 -5.76 15.34 -13.84
CA PRO A 223 -5.62 14.50 -12.66
C PRO A 223 -4.52 15.05 -11.75
N VAL A 224 -4.83 15.25 -10.47
CA VAL A 224 -3.86 15.61 -9.44
C VAL A 224 -4.08 14.66 -8.28
N ALA A 225 -3.02 13.97 -7.85
CA ALA A 225 -3.09 13.15 -6.64
C ALA A 225 -3.22 14.09 -5.44
N LEU A 226 -4.24 13.87 -4.61
CA LEU A 226 -4.46 14.66 -3.40
C LEU A 226 -4.41 13.79 -2.17
N GLN A 227 -4.25 14.43 -1.02
CA GLN A 227 -4.37 13.81 0.28
C GLN A 227 -5.24 14.68 1.18
N ALA A 228 -6.04 14.07 2.03
CA ALA A 228 -6.74 14.75 3.09
C ALA A 228 -6.45 14.10 4.44
N GLY A 229 -6.41 14.91 5.49
CA GLY A 229 -6.10 14.45 6.84
C GLY A 229 -6.58 15.45 7.87
N ILE A 230 -6.79 14.97 9.09
CA ILE A 230 -7.18 15.81 10.23
C ILE A 230 -5.96 16.00 11.10
N VAL A 231 -5.57 17.25 11.32
CA VAL A 231 -4.48 17.62 12.24
C VAL A 231 -5.09 17.94 13.60
N SER A 232 -4.70 17.18 14.63
CA SER A 232 -5.08 17.51 16.01
C SER A 232 -4.15 18.60 16.58
N PRO A 233 -4.71 19.60 17.30
CA PRO A 233 -3.96 20.72 17.90
C PRO A 233 -3.00 20.29 19.03
N GLY A 234 -3.11 19.03 19.48
CA GLY A 234 -2.27 18.45 20.52
C GLY A 234 -1.06 17.67 20.02
N SER A 235 -1.06 17.13 18.81
CA SER A 235 0.07 16.33 18.30
C SER A 235 0.69 16.89 17.03
N GLY A 236 -0.02 17.74 16.28
CA GLY A 236 0.40 18.12 14.93
C GLY A 236 0.42 16.93 13.95
N GLU A 237 -0.10 15.77 14.35
CA GLU A 237 -0.14 14.57 13.51
C GLU A 237 -1.43 14.55 12.69
N ALA A 238 -1.33 14.11 11.44
CA ALA A 238 -2.48 13.79 10.60
C ALA A 238 -2.36 12.39 10.01
N ASP A 239 -3.44 11.62 10.11
CA ASP A 239 -3.62 10.41 9.31
C ASP A 239 -4.01 10.81 7.88
N TRP A 240 -2.99 10.99 7.02
CA TRP A 240 -3.21 11.33 5.63
C TRP A 240 -3.82 10.16 4.87
N ARG A 241 -4.93 10.43 4.21
CA ARG A 241 -5.59 9.52 3.28
C ARG A 241 -5.54 10.13 1.88
N PRO A 242 -5.04 9.43 0.87
CA PRO A 242 -5.04 9.96 -0.48
C PRO A 242 -6.46 9.96 -1.01
N LEU A 243 -6.62 10.73 -2.08
CA LEU A 243 -7.91 11.01 -2.66
C LEU A 243 -7.73 11.03 -4.17
N THR A 244 -8.30 10.04 -4.84
CA THR A 244 -8.22 9.91 -6.29
C THR A 244 -9.13 10.94 -6.93
N VAL A 245 -8.58 11.74 -7.84
CA VAL A 245 -9.32 12.76 -8.59
C VAL A 245 -9.48 12.32 -10.03
N GLU A 246 -10.73 12.05 -10.44
CA GLU A 246 -11.09 11.86 -11.84
C GLU A 246 -11.76 13.13 -12.39
N PRO A 247 -11.38 13.61 -13.59
CA PRO A 247 -11.96 14.81 -14.18
C PRO A 247 -13.50 14.77 -14.25
N GLY A 248 -14.18 15.85 -13.83
CA GLY A 248 -15.64 16.01 -13.89
C GLY A 248 -16.44 15.16 -12.91
N GLY A 249 -15.81 14.70 -11.83
CA GLY A 249 -16.43 13.85 -10.82
C GLY A 249 -16.61 14.52 -9.45
N SER A 250 -17.08 13.70 -8.51
CA SER A 250 -17.02 13.94 -7.08
C SER A 250 -16.19 12.83 -6.46
N SER A 251 -15.24 13.15 -5.60
CA SER A 251 -14.45 12.19 -4.84
C SER A 251 -14.92 12.20 -3.40
N ASN A 252 -15.05 11.03 -2.78
CA ASN A 252 -15.51 10.89 -1.40
C ASN A 252 -14.47 10.11 -0.60
N LEU A 253 -14.19 10.57 0.61
CA LEU A 253 -13.23 9.95 1.51
C LEU A 253 -13.84 9.84 2.91
N TRP A 254 -13.77 8.65 3.49
CA TRP A 254 -14.10 8.44 4.90
C TRP A 254 -12.94 8.89 5.78
N LEU A 255 -13.24 9.76 6.75
CA LEU A 255 -12.30 10.26 7.74
C LEU A 255 -12.71 9.70 9.12
N PRO A 256 -12.16 8.55 9.56
CA PRO A 256 -12.54 7.93 10.83
C PRO A 256 -12.24 8.82 12.05
N GLY A 257 -11.30 9.75 11.92
CA GLY A 257 -10.98 10.78 12.91
C GLY A 257 -11.82 12.05 12.81
N ALA A 258 -12.87 12.13 11.99
CA ALA A 258 -13.69 13.34 11.81
C ALA A 258 -14.28 13.89 13.12
N SER A 259 -14.53 13.03 14.11
CA SER A 259 -14.92 13.44 15.46
C SER A 259 -13.87 14.33 16.14
N GLN A 260 -12.59 14.23 15.79
CA GLN A 260 -11.54 15.09 16.33
C GLN A 260 -11.68 16.55 15.86
N LEU A 261 -12.46 16.83 14.80
CA LEU A 261 -12.74 18.21 14.36
C LEU A 261 -13.55 19.03 15.38
N HIS A 262 -14.09 18.40 16.43
CA HIS A 262 -14.70 19.13 17.55
C HIS A 262 -13.67 19.73 18.50
N GLU A 263 -12.43 19.25 18.48
CA GLU A 263 -11.37 19.76 19.35
C GLU A 263 -11.04 21.20 18.95
N PRO A 264 -11.03 22.16 19.89
CA PRO A 264 -10.66 23.53 19.59
C PRO A 264 -9.27 23.61 18.94
N GLY A 265 -9.23 23.93 17.64
CA GLY A 265 -7.99 24.04 16.88
C GLY A 265 -7.68 22.91 15.90
N ALA A 266 -8.52 21.87 15.81
CA ALA A 266 -8.38 20.83 14.79
C ALA A 266 -8.65 21.36 13.39
N LEU A 267 -7.84 20.90 12.43
CA LEU A 267 -7.89 21.32 11.03
C LEU A 267 -8.09 20.11 10.11
N LEU A 268 -8.99 20.25 9.15
CA LEU A 268 -9.03 19.37 7.99
C LEU A 268 -8.14 19.98 6.91
N ILE A 269 -7.10 19.27 6.49
CA ILE A 269 -6.22 19.69 5.41
C ILE A 269 -6.51 18.83 4.18
N VAL A 270 -6.63 19.45 3.01
CA VAL A 270 -6.60 18.80 1.70
C VAL A 270 -5.41 19.36 0.95
N ARG A 271 -4.44 18.54 0.56
CA ARG A 271 -3.22 18.97 -0.12
C ARG A 271 -2.97 18.21 -1.41
N ALA A 272 -2.21 18.81 -2.32
CA ALA A 272 -1.56 18.06 -3.37
C ALA A 272 -0.63 17.02 -2.74
N ALA A 273 -0.68 15.79 -3.24
CA ALA A 273 0.23 14.74 -2.82
C ALA A 273 1.65 15.18 -3.17
N GLN A 274 1.87 15.68 -4.39
CA GLN A 274 3.17 16.14 -4.90
C GLN A 274 3.33 17.67 -4.89
N ASN A 275 4.58 18.12 -5.01
CA ASN A 275 4.89 19.51 -5.32
C ASN A 275 4.33 19.87 -6.70
N LEU A 276 3.56 20.95 -6.75
CA LEU A 276 3.00 21.45 -8.00
C LEU A 276 3.90 22.55 -8.57
N ALA A 277 4.05 22.56 -9.89
CA ALA A 277 4.70 23.66 -10.58
C ALA A 277 3.91 24.96 -10.35
N PRO A 278 4.59 26.12 -10.24
CA PRO A 278 3.91 27.41 -10.19
C PRO A 278 2.95 27.59 -11.37
N GLY A 279 1.69 27.95 -11.10
CA GLY A 279 0.64 28.08 -12.11
C GLY A 279 -0.21 26.83 -12.34
N ALA A 280 0.11 25.69 -11.72
CA ALA A 280 -0.72 24.49 -11.82
C ALA A 280 -2.08 24.71 -11.15
N VAL A 281 -3.17 24.40 -11.85
CA VAL A 281 -4.52 24.54 -11.31
C VAL A 281 -4.89 23.31 -10.49
N LEU A 282 -5.17 23.47 -9.20
CA LEU A 282 -5.76 22.40 -8.40
C LEU A 282 -7.23 22.27 -8.78
N PRO A 283 -7.70 21.05 -9.07
CA PRO A 283 -9.02 20.89 -9.64
C PRO A 283 -10.18 21.00 -8.62
N VAL A 284 -10.03 21.63 -7.45
CA VAL A 284 -11.08 21.64 -6.40
C VAL A 284 -12.12 22.73 -6.68
N GLU A 285 -13.39 22.37 -6.88
CA GLU A 285 -14.51 23.33 -6.92
C GLU A 285 -15.19 23.49 -5.57
N THR A 286 -15.48 22.38 -4.88
CA THR A 286 -16.12 22.41 -3.55
C THR A 286 -15.55 21.36 -2.62
N VAL A 287 -15.58 21.66 -1.31
CA VAL A 287 -15.22 20.73 -0.24
C VAL A 287 -16.37 20.66 0.77
N ARG A 288 -16.81 19.46 1.15
CA ARG A 288 -17.95 19.24 2.06
C ARG A 288 -17.67 18.14 3.08
N LEU A 289 -18.19 18.29 4.29
CA LEU A 289 -18.29 17.22 5.29
C LEU A 289 -19.75 16.83 5.48
N SER A 290 -20.05 15.54 5.43
CA SER A 290 -21.41 15.01 5.50
C SER A 290 -21.51 13.68 6.23
N ALA A 291 -22.73 13.34 6.67
CA ALA A 291 -23.06 12.08 7.36
C ALA A 291 -22.98 10.87 6.43
N GLU A 292 -23.35 11.09 5.18
CA GLU A 292 -23.24 10.16 4.07
C GLU A 292 -22.39 10.83 2.99
N PRO A 293 -21.67 10.08 2.16
CA PRO A 293 -20.88 10.71 1.14
C PRO A 293 -21.77 11.33 0.06
N SER A 294 -21.40 12.52 -0.43
CA SER A 294 -22.22 13.35 -1.31
C SER A 294 -21.58 13.56 -2.69
N GLY A 295 -22.38 13.80 -3.72
CA GLY A 295 -21.90 13.99 -5.09
C GLY A 295 -22.85 13.42 -6.14
N LYS A 296 -22.57 13.67 -7.42
CA LYS A 296 -23.37 13.08 -8.50
C LYS A 296 -23.00 11.59 -8.62
N PRO A 297 -23.97 10.66 -8.62
CA PRO A 297 -23.67 9.25 -8.87
C PRO A 297 -23.01 9.11 -10.24
N ARG A 298 -21.83 8.51 -10.28
CA ARG A 298 -21.09 8.28 -11.52
C ARG A 298 -20.53 6.86 -11.51
N PRO A 299 -20.91 6.01 -12.49
CA PRO A 299 -20.22 4.75 -12.67
C PRO A 299 -18.80 5.01 -13.14
N THR A 300 -17.84 4.39 -12.47
CA THR A 300 -16.46 4.30 -12.91
C THR A 300 -16.34 3.13 -13.87
N VAL A 301 -15.70 3.37 -15.01
CA VAL A 301 -15.35 2.31 -15.95
C VAL A 301 -14.05 1.71 -15.43
N VAL A 302 -14.15 0.52 -14.83
CA VAL A 302 -12.99 -0.20 -14.31
C VAL A 302 -12.21 -0.81 -15.47
N TYR A 303 -12.91 -1.39 -16.44
CA TYR A 303 -12.27 -2.04 -17.57
C TYR A 303 -13.18 -2.10 -18.79
N LEU A 304 -12.59 -1.92 -19.97
CA LEU A 304 -13.20 -2.20 -21.26
C LEU A 304 -12.18 -2.95 -22.14
N GLY A 305 -12.50 -4.18 -22.55
CA GLY A 305 -11.60 -4.98 -23.38
C GLY A 305 -12.07 -6.41 -23.53
N SER A 306 -11.16 -7.36 -23.68
CA SER A 306 -11.49 -8.80 -23.77
C SER A 306 -11.82 -9.38 -22.39
N GLN A 307 -12.77 -10.29 -22.35
CA GLN A 307 -13.06 -11.05 -21.14
C GLN A 307 -11.86 -11.93 -20.77
N HIS A 308 -11.23 -12.62 -21.73
CA HIS A 308 -10.05 -13.43 -21.46
C HIS A 308 -8.75 -12.67 -21.80
N PRO A 309 -7.66 -12.86 -21.03
CA PRO A 309 -6.37 -12.20 -21.26
C PRO A 309 -5.80 -12.33 -22.67
N MET A 310 -5.94 -13.52 -23.29
CA MET A 310 -5.38 -13.80 -24.61
C MET A 310 -6.36 -14.61 -25.46
N PRO A 311 -7.32 -13.96 -26.11
CA PRO A 311 -8.30 -14.63 -26.95
C PRO A 311 -7.68 -15.13 -28.26
N ARG A 312 -8.25 -16.21 -28.81
CA ARG A 312 -7.77 -16.87 -30.02
C ARG A 312 -8.75 -16.69 -31.18
N VAL A 313 -8.23 -16.61 -32.39
CA VAL A 313 -9.04 -16.60 -33.63
C VAL A 313 -10.00 -17.78 -33.67
N GLY A 314 -11.23 -17.55 -34.09
CA GLY A 314 -12.28 -18.58 -34.22
C GLY A 314 -12.90 -19.05 -32.90
N ALA A 315 -12.26 -18.83 -31.76
CA ALA A 315 -12.85 -19.10 -30.45
C ALA A 315 -13.96 -18.10 -30.13
N GLU A 316 -14.91 -18.53 -29.29
CA GLU A 316 -15.85 -17.59 -28.68
C GLU A 316 -15.12 -16.77 -27.61
N GLU A 317 -15.29 -15.46 -27.68
CA GLU A 317 -14.74 -14.47 -26.75
C GLU A 317 -15.86 -13.51 -26.33
N ALA A 318 -15.62 -12.60 -25.39
CA ALA A 318 -16.54 -11.50 -25.12
C ALA A 318 -15.82 -10.15 -25.00
N VAL A 319 -16.48 -9.09 -25.46
CA VAL A 319 -16.18 -7.73 -25.02
C VAL A 319 -16.72 -7.60 -23.61
N LEU A 320 -15.86 -7.29 -22.65
CA LEU A 320 -16.19 -7.02 -21.26
C LEU A 320 -16.14 -5.51 -21.00
N LEU A 321 -17.26 -4.95 -20.52
CA LEU A 321 -17.29 -3.68 -19.82
C LEU A 321 -17.56 -3.95 -18.34
N ARG A 322 -16.55 -3.71 -17.49
CA ARG A 322 -16.69 -3.74 -16.03
C ARG A 322 -16.92 -2.32 -15.51
N LEU A 323 -18.04 -2.13 -14.83
CA LEU A 323 -18.41 -0.89 -14.17
C LEU A 323 -18.30 -1.08 -12.67
N ALA A 324 -17.80 -0.07 -11.95
CA ALA A 324 -17.91 0.01 -10.50
C ALA A 324 -18.64 1.28 -10.09
N ASN A 325 -19.30 1.23 -8.94
CA ASN A 325 -19.71 2.45 -8.27
C ASN A 325 -18.72 2.76 -7.14
N VAL A 326 -17.70 3.57 -7.42
CA VAL A 326 -16.82 4.12 -6.37
C VAL A 326 -17.37 5.42 -5.78
N SER A 327 -18.53 5.88 -6.26
CA SER A 327 -19.25 6.99 -5.64
C SER A 327 -20.16 6.47 -4.54
N SER A 328 -20.52 7.36 -3.64
CA SER A 328 -21.40 7.06 -2.52
C SER A 328 -22.86 6.94 -2.86
N ALA A 329 -23.30 7.74 -3.82
CA ALA A 329 -24.65 7.73 -4.29
C ALA A 329 -24.88 6.45 -5.12
N PRO A 330 -26.01 5.74 -4.91
CA PRO A 330 -26.33 4.57 -5.72
C PRO A 330 -26.48 4.94 -7.21
N VAL A 331 -25.83 4.18 -8.08
CA VAL A 331 -25.93 4.35 -9.54
C VAL A 331 -27.07 3.47 -10.05
N ARG A 332 -28.11 4.11 -10.61
CA ARG A 332 -29.35 3.44 -11.00
C ARG A 332 -29.50 3.36 -12.52
N ARG A 333 -29.83 2.17 -13.03
CA ARG A 333 -30.35 1.95 -14.40
C ARG A 333 -29.43 2.47 -15.51
N LEU A 334 -28.26 1.84 -15.66
CA LEU A 334 -27.38 2.09 -16.79
C LEU A 334 -27.67 1.13 -17.94
N SER A 335 -27.54 1.62 -19.16
CA SER A 335 -27.56 0.85 -20.39
C SER A 335 -26.27 1.07 -21.16
N ALA A 336 -25.60 -0.01 -21.58
CA ALA A 336 -24.43 0.04 -22.44
C ALA A 336 -24.75 -0.50 -23.83
N TYR A 337 -24.22 0.12 -24.87
CA TYR A 337 -24.41 -0.28 -26.27
C TYR A 337 -23.07 -0.47 -26.95
N LEU A 338 -22.78 -1.70 -27.40
CA LEU A 338 -21.62 -1.97 -28.25
C LEU A 338 -21.92 -1.49 -29.68
N GLU A 339 -21.16 -0.50 -30.14
CA GLU A 339 -21.16 -0.13 -31.57
C GLU A 339 -20.60 -1.29 -32.39
N ARG A 340 -21.04 -1.45 -33.64
CA ARG A 340 -20.64 -2.61 -34.45
C ARG A 340 -19.14 -2.53 -34.77
N PRO A 341 -18.30 -3.43 -34.23
CA PRO A 341 -16.87 -3.40 -34.51
C PRO A 341 -16.60 -3.89 -35.94
N GLU A 342 -15.56 -3.35 -36.57
CA GLU A 342 -15.09 -3.81 -37.88
C GLU A 342 -14.29 -5.11 -37.71
N GLY A 343 -14.53 -6.11 -38.56
CA GLY A 343 -13.81 -7.39 -38.53
C GLY A 343 -14.16 -8.35 -37.38
N LEU A 344 -14.98 -7.92 -36.41
CA LEU A 344 -15.39 -8.73 -35.25
C LEU A 344 -16.89 -9.04 -35.31
N GLU A 345 -17.25 -10.33 -35.34
CA GLU A 345 -18.64 -10.82 -35.33
C GLU A 345 -19.20 -10.72 -33.91
N ILE A 346 -20.37 -10.10 -33.73
CA ILE A 346 -21.12 -10.16 -32.47
C ILE A 346 -22.02 -11.39 -32.50
N ILE A 347 -21.87 -12.28 -31.51
CA ILE A 347 -22.67 -13.48 -31.36
C ILE A 347 -23.94 -13.12 -30.56
N GLY A 348 -25.10 -13.35 -31.17
CA GLY A 348 -26.40 -13.02 -30.58
C GLY A 348 -27.03 -11.72 -31.11
N ALA A 349 -28.28 -11.46 -30.72
CA ALA A 349 -29.08 -10.40 -31.32
C ALA A 349 -28.98 -9.04 -30.59
N SER A 350 -28.63 -9.01 -29.31
CA SER A 350 -28.62 -7.77 -28.53
C SER A 350 -27.24 -7.14 -28.48
N ARG A 351 -27.16 -5.89 -28.93
CA ARG A 351 -26.01 -5.00 -28.71
C ARG A 351 -26.16 -4.15 -27.45
N ARG A 352 -27.32 -4.22 -26.80
CA ARG A 352 -27.63 -3.50 -25.57
C ARG A 352 -27.46 -4.45 -24.38
N GLN A 353 -26.76 -3.98 -23.37
CA GLN A 353 -26.71 -4.58 -22.04
C GLN A 353 -27.22 -3.56 -21.01
N ASP A 354 -27.85 -4.04 -19.95
CA ASP A 354 -28.36 -3.21 -18.86
C ASP A 354 -27.80 -3.75 -17.53
N THR A 355 -27.49 -2.87 -16.59
CA THR A 355 -26.99 -3.33 -15.27
C THR A 355 -28.02 -4.16 -14.50
N GLY A 356 -29.31 -4.06 -14.86
CA GLY A 356 -30.41 -4.82 -14.27
C GLY A 356 -30.75 -4.48 -12.81
N ARG A 357 -29.82 -3.85 -12.10
CA ARG A 357 -29.89 -3.51 -10.67
C ARG A 357 -29.30 -2.12 -10.38
N VAL A 358 -29.44 -1.69 -9.14
CA VAL A 358 -28.79 -0.49 -8.59
C VAL A 358 -27.40 -0.90 -8.09
N LEU A 359 -26.38 -0.13 -8.47
CA LEU A 359 -25.01 -0.33 -7.97
C LEU A 359 -24.80 0.58 -6.76
N VAL A 360 -24.61 -0.01 -5.59
CA VAL A 360 -24.23 0.74 -4.36
C VAL A 360 -22.72 0.94 -4.31
N HIS A 361 -22.23 1.76 -3.39
CA HIS A 361 -20.80 2.04 -3.28
C HIS A 361 -19.98 0.74 -3.12
N GLY A 362 -18.88 0.64 -3.88
CA GLY A 362 -17.99 -0.52 -3.94
C GLY A 362 -18.50 -1.68 -4.81
N ASP A 363 -19.71 -1.57 -5.36
CA ASP A 363 -20.30 -2.62 -6.18
C ASP A 363 -19.78 -2.59 -7.63
N VAL A 364 -19.77 -3.75 -8.28
CA VAL A 364 -19.20 -4.00 -9.60
C VAL A 364 -20.23 -4.72 -10.47
N CYS A 365 -20.30 -4.37 -11.75
CA CYS A 365 -21.18 -4.98 -12.73
C CYS A 365 -20.43 -5.23 -14.03
N ASP A 366 -20.48 -6.48 -14.49
CA ASP A 366 -19.95 -6.87 -15.79
C ASP A 366 -21.06 -6.87 -16.83
N LEU A 367 -20.79 -6.24 -17.97
CA LEU A 367 -21.63 -6.26 -19.15
C LEU A 367 -20.81 -6.92 -20.26
N LEU A 368 -21.33 -8.01 -20.81
CA LEU A 368 -20.62 -8.87 -21.77
C LEU A 368 -21.31 -8.85 -23.13
N TRP A 369 -20.54 -8.78 -24.20
CA TRP A 369 -21.00 -9.03 -25.56
C TRP A 369 -20.18 -10.15 -26.17
N PRO A 370 -20.77 -11.35 -26.36
CA PRO A 370 -20.11 -12.45 -27.04
C PRO A 370 -19.69 -12.04 -28.45
N VAL A 371 -18.46 -12.34 -28.83
CA VAL A 371 -17.84 -11.98 -30.10
C VAL A 371 -16.96 -13.10 -30.65
N ARG A 372 -16.67 -13.06 -31.95
CA ARG A 372 -15.73 -13.95 -32.63
C ARG A 372 -14.99 -13.19 -33.73
N ALA A 373 -13.68 -13.39 -33.80
CA ALA A 373 -12.85 -12.89 -34.89
C ALA A 373 -12.49 -14.02 -35.86
N SER A 374 -12.42 -13.72 -37.15
CA SER A 374 -12.00 -14.66 -38.20
C SER A 374 -10.51 -14.63 -38.50
N GLU A 375 -9.81 -13.55 -38.12
CA GLU A 375 -8.39 -13.33 -38.38
C GLU A 375 -7.70 -12.80 -37.11
N PRO A 376 -6.39 -13.02 -36.93
CA PRO A 376 -5.66 -12.40 -35.83
C PRO A 376 -5.46 -10.91 -36.09
N GLY A 377 -5.43 -10.10 -35.04
CA GLY A 377 -5.22 -8.66 -35.16
C GLY A 377 -5.75 -7.85 -34.00
N LEU A 378 -5.64 -6.53 -34.15
CA LEU A 378 -6.14 -5.52 -33.21
C LEU A 378 -7.51 -5.02 -33.67
N TYR A 379 -8.50 -5.12 -32.79
CA TYR A 379 -9.90 -4.79 -33.06
C TYR A 379 -10.33 -3.61 -32.19
N PRO A 380 -10.48 -2.39 -32.75
CA PRO A 380 -11.01 -1.26 -32.01
C PRO A 380 -12.50 -1.50 -31.70
N ILE A 381 -12.89 -1.24 -30.46
CA ILE A 381 -14.26 -1.36 -29.97
C ILE A 381 -14.73 -0.03 -29.38
N THR A 382 -16.03 0.24 -29.50
CA THR A 382 -16.65 1.44 -28.94
C THR A 382 -17.94 1.06 -28.21
N VAL A 383 -18.07 1.51 -26.95
CA VAL A 383 -19.26 1.30 -26.13
C VAL A 383 -19.86 2.65 -25.73
N ARG A 384 -21.18 2.80 -25.90
CA ARG A 384 -21.95 3.93 -25.38
C ARG A 384 -22.58 3.57 -24.06
N LEU A 385 -22.20 4.26 -22.99
CA LEU A 385 -22.79 4.10 -21.67
C LEU A 385 -23.80 5.23 -21.41
N LEU A 386 -25.05 4.87 -21.16
CA LEU A 386 -26.18 5.78 -21.00
C LEU A 386 -26.88 5.54 -19.65
N GLY A 387 -27.33 6.61 -19.01
CA GLY A 387 -28.11 6.56 -17.77
C GLY A 387 -28.47 7.95 -17.25
N PRO A 388 -29.18 8.07 -16.12
CA PRO A 388 -29.47 9.36 -15.50
C PRO A 388 -28.16 10.13 -15.20
N GLY A 389 -27.93 11.23 -15.92
CA GLY A 389 -26.69 12.02 -15.77
C GLY A 389 -25.44 11.40 -16.39
N VAL A 390 -25.56 10.26 -17.08
CA VAL A 390 -24.43 9.52 -17.68
C VAL A 390 -24.63 9.41 -19.20
N ASN A 391 -23.67 9.94 -19.96
CA ASN A 391 -23.58 9.76 -21.40
C ASN A 391 -22.10 9.75 -21.81
N GLN A 392 -21.52 8.56 -21.85
CA GLN A 392 -20.09 8.38 -22.13
C GLN A 392 -19.88 7.55 -23.41
N ARG A 393 -18.84 7.91 -24.16
CA ARG A 393 -18.31 7.11 -25.26
C ARG A 393 -16.99 6.52 -24.79
N LEU A 394 -16.93 5.20 -24.73
CA LEU A 394 -15.78 4.45 -24.26
C LEU A 394 -15.15 3.74 -25.44
N GLU A 395 -13.83 3.78 -25.54
CA GLU A 395 -13.07 3.18 -26.62
C GLU A 395 -11.95 2.31 -26.04
N ALA A 396 -11.72 1.16 -26.66
CA ALA A 396 -10.63 0.25 -26.33
C ALA A 396 -10.23 -0.54 -27.57
N THR A 397 -9.16 -1.30 -27.47
CA THR A 397 -8.70 -2.22 -28.52
C THR A 397 -8.57 -3.60 -27.92
N ILE A 398 -9.11 -4.61 -28.59
CA ILE A 398 -8.93 -6.02 -28.24
C ILE A 398 -7.92 -6.65 -29.20
N GLU A 399 -6.90 -7.31 -28.67
CA GLU A 399 -6.00 -8.14 -29.46
C GLU A 399 -6.53 -9.57 -29.54
N ILE A 400 -6.65 -10.11 -30.75
CA ILE A 400 -6.96 -11.53 -30.99
C ILE A 400 -5.74 -12.18 -31.63
N THR A 401 -5.26 -13.26 -31.03
CA THR A 401 -4.04 -13.94 -31.45
C THR A 401 -4.33 -15.24 -32.20
N ALA A 402 -3.41 -15.66 -33.07
CA ALA A 402 -3.52 -16.94 -33.75
C ALA A 402 -3.29 -18.12 -32.78
N SER A 403 -3.95 -19.25 -33.02
CA SER A 403 -3.65 -20.48 -32.28
C SER A 403 -2.33 -21.10 -32.77
N PRO A 404 -1.43 -21.50 -31.86
CA PRO A 404 -0.23 -22.23 -32.24
C PRO A 404 -0.59 -23.59 -32.87
N THR A 405 0.19 -24.00 -33.88
CA THR A 405 0.00 -25.28 -34.57
C THR A 405 1.01 -26.32 -34.12
N GLY A 406 0.66 -27.61 -34.22
CA GLY A 406 1.61 -28.71 -33.98
C GLY A 406 1.83 -29.07 -32.51
N LEU A 407 0.92 -28.65 -31.62
CA LEU A 407 0.97 -28.99 -30.20
C LEU A 407 0.31 -30.36 -29.92
N ALA A 408 0.86 -31.09 -28.95
CA ALA A 408 0.27 -32.33 -28.45
C ALA A 408 -0.89 -31.99 -27.49
N PRO A 409 -2.08 -32.57 -27.66
CA PRO A 409 -3.21 -32.32 -26.77
C PRO A 409 -3.02 -32.99 -25.41
N GLY A 410 -3.62 -32.40 -24.37
CA GLY A 410 -3.79 -32.97 -23.03
C GLY A 410 -2.56 -32.95 -22.14
N ARG A 411 -1.50 -32.21 -22.50
CA ARG A 411 -0.31 -32.04 -21.65
C ARG A 411 0.32 -30.67 -21.83
N VAL A 412 0.99 -30.19 -20.78
CA VAL A 412 1.84 -28.99 -20.88
C VAL A 412 3.02 -29.31 -21.80
N PRO A 413 3.30 -28.48 -22.84
CA PRO A 413 4.46 -28.68 -23.70
C PRO A 413 5.76 -28.70 -22.91
N THR A 414 6.71 -29.54 -23.32
CA THR A 414 8.06 -29.50 -22.77
C THR A 414 8.71 -28.13 -23.02
N PRO A 415 9.25 -27.47 -21.97
CA PRO A 415 9.94 -26.19 -22.09
C PRO A 415 11.16 -26.24 -23.01
N GLN A 416 11.45 -25.11 -23.66
CA GLN A 416 12.66 -24.91 -24.46
C GLN A 416 13.44 -23.71 -23.89
N PRO A 417 14.31 -23.93 -22.88
CA PRO A 417 14.96 -22.82 -22.19
C PRO A 417 15.70 -21.88 -23.15
N LEU A 418 15.51 -20.58 -22.96
CA LEU A 418 16.21 -19.56 -23.73
C LEU A 418 17.70 -19.57 -23.38
N ALA A 419 18.57 -19.58 -24.41
CA ALA A 419 20.00 -19.48 -24.18
C ALA A 419 20.36 -18.07 -23.68
N THR A 420 21.07 -17.99 -22.56
CA THR A 420 21.50 -16.73 -21.94
C THR A 420 22.84 -16.90 -21.22
N ASP A 421 23.51 -15.77 -20.94
CA ASP A 421 24.70 -15.67 -20.08
C ASP A 421 24.37 -15.16 -18.67
N TYR A 422 23.09 -14.91 -18.38
CA TYR A 422 22.61 -14.35 -17.13
C TYR A 422 21.74 -15.34 -16.38
N GLU A 423 21.75 -15.26 -15.06
CA GLU A 423 20.86 -16.04 -14.21
C GLU A 423 19.81 -15.08 -13.63
N ILE A 424 18.65 -15.04 -14.27
CA ILE A 424 17.54 -14.18 -13.84
C ILE A 424 16.62 -15.00 -12.93
N GLY A 425 16.63 -14.68 -11.64
CA GLY A 425 15.68 -15.18 -10.66
C GLY A 425 14.40 -14.36 -10.64
N VAL A 426 13.32 -14.94 -10.12
CA VAL A 426 12.08 -14.22 -9.86
C VAL A 426 11.51 -14.68 -8.51
N TYR A 427 11.10 -13.75 -7.65
CA TYR A 427 10.41 -14.11 -6.41
C TYR A 427 9.02 -14.70 -6.69
N TYR A 428 8.56 -15.59 -5.82
CA TYR A 428 7.28 -16.28 -5.95
C TYR A 428 6.51 -16.24 -4.62
N PHE A 429 5.35 -15.60 -4.65
CA PHE A 429 4.47 -15.46 -3.49
C PHE A 429 3.43 -16.59 -3.45
N PRO A 430 3.42 -17.47 -2.42
CA PRO A 430 2.47 -18.59 -2.30
C PRO A 430 1.16 -18.16 -1.62
N GLY A 431 0.53 -17.10 -2.11
CA GLY A 431 -0.69 -16.52 -1.52
C GLY A 431 -2.00 -17.05 -2.09
N TRP A 432 -1.98 -17.67 -3.27
CA TRP A 432 -3.18 -17.78 -4.12
C TRP A 432 -3.75 -19.21 -4.14
N HIS A 433 -4.22 -19.67 -2.97
CA HIS A 433 -4.73 -21.04 -2.77
C HIS A 433 -6.27 -21.16 -2.77
N SER A 434 -6.99 -20.04 -2.69
CA SER A 434 -8.46 -19.99 -2.65
C SER A 434 -8.99 -18.75 -3.38
N TYR A 435 -10.25 -18.77 -3.82
CA TYR A 435 -10.87 -17.60 -4.44
C TYR A 435 -10.88 -16.39 -3.50
N ARG A 436 -11.03 -16.62 -2.18
CA ARG A 436 -10.95 -15.55 -1.17
C ARG A 436 -9.64 -14.75 -1.25
N ALA A 437 -8.53 -15.39 -1.59
CA ALA A 437 -7.27 -14.69 -1.83
C ALA A 437 -7.37 -13.79 -3.08
N TRP A 438 -7.98 -14.28 -4.16
CA TRP A 438 -8.17 -13.57 -5.43
C TRP A 438 -9.17 -12.41 -5.38
N GLU A 439 -10.09 -12.38 -4.42
CA GLU A 439 -11.16 -11.36 -4.32
C GLU A 439 -10.66 -9.92 -4.28
N VAL A 440 -9.43 -9.70 -3.80
CA VAL A 440 -8.82 -8.37 -3.77
C VAL A 440 -8.63 -7.77 -5.16
N LEU A 441 -8.63 -8.60 -6.22
CA LEU A 441 -8.47 -8.19 -7.61
C LEU A 441 -9.80 -7.91 -8.33
N ASP A 442 -10.96 -7.99 -7.66
CA ASP A 442 -12.28 -7.73 -8.26
C ASP A 442 -12.34 -6.36 -8.99
N LEU A 443 -11.68 -5.35 -8.42
CA LEU A 443 -11.57 -3.98 -8.94
C LEU A 443 -10.34 -3.76 -9.83
N PHE A 444 -9.54 -4.80 -10.07
CA PHE A 444 -8.27 -4.74 -10.82
C PHE A 444 -8.22 -5.84 -11.90
N PRO A 445 -9.22 -5.92 -12.80
CA PRO A 445 -9.30 -6.97 -13.82
C PRO A 445 -8.11 -6.96 -14.78
N GLU A 446 -7.46 -5.82 -15.02
CA GLU A 446 -6.23 -5.74 -15.83
C GLU A 446 -5.11 -6.68 -15.33
N ARG A 447 -5.14 -7.05 -14.04
CA ARG A 447 -4.20 -7.96 -13.39
C ARG A 447 -4.54 -9.44 -13.55
N THR A 448 -5.63 -9.79 -14.24
CA THR A 448 -6.06 -11.19 -14.32
C THR A 448 -4.99 -12.03 -15.02
N PRO A 449 -4.45 -13.08 -14.36
CA PRO A 449 -3.43 -13.93 -14.94
C PRO A 449 -3.96 -14.64 -16.18
N VAL A 450 -3.08 -14.96 -17.12
CA VAL A 450 -3.40 -15.75 -18.32
C VAL A 450 -3.91 -17.16 -17.95
N LEU A 451 -3.50 -17.71 -16.80
CA LEU A 451 -4.01 -18.97 -16.26
C LEU A 451 -5.40 -18.86 -15.61
N GLY A 452 -5.95 -17.65 -15.45
CA GLY A 452 -7.13 -17.40 -14.63
C GLY A 452 -6.80 -17.31 -13.14
N TYR A 453 -7.81 -17.36 -12.28
CA TYR A 453 -7.66 -17.39 -10.82
C TYR A 453 -7.36 -18.80 -10.34
N TYR A 454 -6.15 -19.28 -10.61
CA TYR A 454 -5.69 -20.65 -10.34
C TYR A 454 -5.46 -20.95 -8.85
N ARG A 455 -5.21 -22.23 -8.55
CA ARG A 455 -4.73 -22.70 -7.25
C ARG A 455 -3.24 -23.07 -7.36
N GLU A 456 -2.39 -22.38 -6.61
CA GLU A 456 -0.92 -22.53 -6.68
C GLU A 456 -0.38 -23.89 -6.23
N GLY A 457 -1.14 -24.64 -5.42
CA GLY A 457 -0.78 -25.98 -4.96
C GLY A 457 -0.99 -27.09 -6.00
N MET A 458 -1.15 -26.77 -7.29
CA MET A 458 -1.36 -27.74 -8.36
C MET A 458 -0.10 -27.88 -9.22
N PRO A 459 0.52 -29.08 -9.32
CA PRO A 459 1.73 -29.27 -10.12
C PRO A 459 1.61 -28.82 -11.58
N GLU A 460 0.44 -29.03 -12.21
CA GLU A 460 0.20 -28.60 -13.60
C GLU A 460 0.22 -27.07 -13.77
N ILE A 461 -0.13 -26.29 -12.73
CA ILE A 461 0.01 -24.83 -12.75
C ILE A 461 1.49 -24.45 -12.76
N VAL A 462 2.30 -25.11 -11.94
CA VAL A 462 3.74 -24.90 -11.90
C VAL A 462 4.37 -25.28 -13.25
N ASP A 463 3.93 -26.37 -13.89
CA ASP A 463 4.40 -26.78 -15.23
C ASP A 463 4.16 -25.67 -16.28
N TRP A 464 3.00 -25.02 -16.27
CA TRP A 464 2.73 -23.86 -17.14
C TRP A 464 3.64 -22.68 -16.85
N GLN A 465 3.84 -22.38 -15.56
CA GLN A 465 4.69 -21.27 -15.14
C GLN A 465 6.16 -21.51 -15.53
N ILE A 466 6.66 -22.73 -15.33
CA ILE A 466 8.00 -23.15 -15.76
C ILE A 466 8.16 -23.05 -17.28
N LEU A 467 7.18 -23.54 -18.06
CA LEU A 467 7.20 -23.42 -19.52
C LEU A 467 7.40 -21.96 -19.95
N TRP A 468 6.62 -21.05 -19.37
CA TRP A 468 6.68 -19.64 -19.76
C TRP A 468 7.93 -18.93 -19.27
N ALA A 469 8.39 -19.25 -18.07
CA ALA A 469 9.58 -18.69 -17.43
C ALA A 469 10.87 -19.14 -18.15
N ALA A 470 11.05 -20.45 -18.33
CA ALA A 470 12.25 -21.02 -18.92
C ALA A 470 12.44 -20.59 -20.39
N GLU A 471 11.36 -20.59 -21.19
CA GLU A 471 11.42 -20.12 -22.60
C GLU A 471 11.76 -18.63 -22.74
N ARG A 472 11.82 -17.87 -21.63
CA ARG A 472 12.12 -16.44 -21.61
C ARG A 472 13.33 -16.08 -20.74
N GLY A 473 14.10 -17.09 -20.34
CA GLY A 473 15.39 -16.91 -19.69
C GLY A 473 15.33 -16.72 -18.17
N VAL A 474 14.18 -16.98 -17.54
CA VAL A 474 14.12 -17.09 -16.08
C VAL A 474 14.78 -18.41 -15.67
N ARG A 475 15.75 -18.32 -14.76
CA ARG A 475 16.60 -19.44 -14.34
C ARG A 475 16.07 -20.15 -13.11
N PHE A 476 15.52 -19.40 -12.15
CA PHE A 476 15.03 -19.93 -10.89
C PHE A 476 13.88 -19.12 -10.30
N PHE A 477 13.07 -19.75 -9.45
CA PHE A 477 12.12 -19.07 -8.57
C PHE A 477 12.64 -19.03 -7.13
N ALA A 478 12.56 -17.88 -6.48
CA ALA A 478 12.79 -17.74 -5.04
C ALA A 478 11.43 -17.74 -4.34
N TYR A 479 11.07 -18.87 -3.72
CA TYR A 479 9.78 -18.99 -3.03
C TYR A 479 9.79 -18.25 -1.70
N ASP A 480 8.82 -17.37 -1.49
CA ASP A 480 8.55 -16.81 -0.18
C ASP A 480 8.17 -17.95 0.77
N TRP A 481 8.99 -18.13 1.80
CA TRP A 481 8.99 -19.31 2.65
C TRP A 481 8.87 -18.89 4.11
N TYR A 482 7.85 -19.42 4.79
CA TYR A 482 7.44 -18.94 6.11
C TYR A 482 7.72 -19.96 7.20
N TRP A 483 8.37 -19.48 8.27
CA TRP A 483 8.65 -20.23 9.49
C TRP A 483 8.59 -19.31 10.70
N ASP A 484 7.86 -19.75 11.73
CA ASP A 484 7.87 -19.14 13.07
C ASP A 484 8.01 -20.26 14.12
N ARG A 485 9.16 -20.29 14.81
CA ARG A 485 9.43 -21.14 15.99
C ARG A 485 8.99 -22.60 15.83
N GLY A 486 9.43 -23.24 14.75
CA GLY A 486 9.12 -24.65 14.48
C GLY A 486 7.89 -24.89 13.59
N THR A 487 7.15 -23.84 13.23
CA THR A 487 5.92 -23.96 12.43
C THR A 487 6.14 -23.39 11.03
N GLN A 488 6.04 -24.25 10.02
CA GLN A 488 6.03 -23.85 8.61
C GLN A 488 4.61 -23.53 8.14
N SER A 489 4.45 -22.51 7.28
CA SER A 489 3.16 -22.18 6.64
C SER A 489 3.33 -21.81 5.16
N LEU A 490 2.21 -21.76 4.43
CA LEU A 490 2.14 -21.47 2.98
C LEU A 490 3.06 -22.33 2.10
N ASP A 491 3.25 -23.61 2.45
CA ASP A 491 4.20 -24.51 1.78
C ASP A 491 3.64 -25.23 0.53
N HIS A 492 2.41 -24.91 0.12
CA HIS A 492 1.71 -25.64 -0.94
C HIS A 492 2.32 -25.41 -2.33
N ALA A 493 2.80 -24.19 -2.63
CA ALA A 493 3.38 -23.88 -3.94
C ALA A 493 4.72 -24.60 -4.15
N ILE A 494 5.60 -24.57 -3.15
CA ILE A 494 6.89 -25.27 -3.23
C ILE A 494 6.71 -26.79 -3.28
N LYS A 495 5.74 -27.35 -2.55
CA LYS A 495 5.37 -28.78 -2.67
C LYS A 495 4.89 -29.12 -4.09
N ALA A 496 4.06 -28.26 -4.68
CA ALA A 496 3.61 -28.46 -6.06
C ALA A 496 4.77 -28.41 -7.06
N TYR A 497 5.77 -27.54 -6.84
CA TYR A 497 7.00 -27.52 -7.64
C TYR A 497 7.79 -28.83 -7.51
N LEU A 498 7.95 -29.37 -6.29
CA LEU A 498 8.67 -30.62 -6.07
C LEU A 498 8.00 -31.82 -6.77
N GLU A 499 6.69 -31.74 -7.02
CA GLU A 499 5.88 -32.78 -7.67
C GLU A 499 5.66 -32.56 -9.18
N CYS A 500 6.00 -31.40 -9.75
CA CYS A 500 5.71 -31.08 -11.14
C CYS A 500 6.61 -31.81 -12.16
N GLU A 501 6.13 -31.94 -13.40
CA GLU A 501 6.82 -32.69 -14.45
C GLU A 501 8.07 -31.94 -14.95
N HIS A 502 8.00 -30.61 -15.03
CA HIS A 502 9.00 -29.78 -15.70
C HIS A 502 10.03 -29.14 -14.75
N ARG A 503 10.12 -29.56 -13.48
CA ARG A 503 11.04 -28.98 -12.49
C ARG A 503 12.52 -28.95 -12.90
N GLU A 504 12.94 -29.81 -13.83
CA GLU A 504 14.32 -29.83 -14.35
C GLU A 504 14.71 -28.60 -15.20
N TYR A 505 13.73 -27.79 -15.63
CA TYR A 505 13.95 -26.63 -16.51
C TYR A 505 14.09 -25.29 -15.76
N LEU A 506 13.79 -25.27 -14.46
CA LEU A 506 13.80 -24.07 -13.65
C LEU A 506 14.17 -24.44 -12.21
N ASP A 507 15.25 -23.86 -11.70
CA ASP A 507 15.71 -24.12 -10.33
C ASP A 507 14.81 -23.40 -9.31
N PHE A 508 15.02 -23.66 -8.02
CA PHE A 508 14.36 -22.92 -6.96
C PHE A 508 15.29 -22.62 -5.78
N CYS A 509 15.05 -21.54 -5.06
CA CYS A 509 15.61 -21.31 -3.73
C CYS A 509 14.55 -20.75 -2.79
N LEU A 510 14.93 -20.49 -1.54
CA LEU A 510 14.05 -19.96 -0.52
C LEU A 510 14.36 -18.48 -0.25
N LEU A 511 13.32 -17.66 -0.20
CA LEU A 511 13.33 -16.42 0.55
C LEU A 511 12.67 -16.69 1.90
N TRP A 512 13.43 -16.67 2.98
CA TRP A 512 12.86 -16.78 4.32
C TRP A 512 12.17 -15.46 4.69
N ALA A 513 10.84 -15.46 4.63
CA ALA A 513 9.96 -14.36 4.97
C ALA A 513 9.87 -14.16 6.50
N ASN A 514 11.02 -13.87 7.13
CA ASN A 514 11.21 -13.88 8.57
C ASN A 514 10.75 -12.59 9.29
N HIS A 515 9.79 -11.86 8.73
CA HIS A 515 9.22 -10.65 9.33
C HIS A 515 8.18 -10.98 10.42
N ASN A 516 8.54 -11.90 11.32
CA ASN A 516 7.75 -12.35 12.45
C ASN A 516 7.77 -11.32 13.61
N GLY A 517 6.93 -11.56 14.63
CA GLY A 517 6.91 -10.72 15.83
C GLY A 517 8.20 -10.80 16.67
N PRO A 518 8.47 -9.82 17.55
CA PRO A 518 9.72 -9.78 18.35
C PRO A 518 9.98 -11.07 19.16
N GLY A 519 11.24 -11.46 19.24
CA GLY A 519 11.69 -12.66 19.95
C GLY A 519 11.47 -13.97 19.17
N SER A 520 11.22 -13.89 17.86
CA SER A 520 11.04 -15.06 17.00
C SER A 520 12.36 -15.68 16.56
N HIS A 521 13.47 -14.95 16.63
CA HIS A 521 14.79 -15.42 16.19
C HIS A 521 15.71 -15.70 17.39
N SER A 522 16.37 -16.86 17.36
CA SER A 522 17.42 -17.21 18.31
C SER A 522 18.43 -18.13 17.64
N ARG A 523 19.61 -18.31 18.25
CA ARG A 523 20.57 -19.31 17.75
C ARG A 523 19.96 -20.70 17.62
N GLU A 524 19.09 -21.09 18.55
CA GLU A 524 18.41 -22.39 18.51
C GLU A 524 17.42 -22.48 17.34
N ASP A 525 16.65 -21.42 17.11
CA ASP A 525 15.68 -21.38 16.00
C ASP A 525 16.38 -21.34 14.64
N LEU A 526 17.46 -20.56 14.50
CA LEU A 526 18.28 -20.51 13.29
C LEU A 526 18.89 -21.88 12.93
N LEU A 527 19.30 -22.66 13.94
CA LEU A 527 19.77 -24.03 13.72
C LEU A 527 18.62 -24.98 13.40
N ALA A 528 17.46 -24.83 14.05
CA ALA A 528 16.29 -25.66 13.80
C ALA A 528 15.74 -25.46 12.38
N VAL A 529 15.63 -24.22 11.92
CA VAL A 529 15.18 -23.90 10.55
C VAL A 529 16.21 -24.36 9.52
N THR A 530 17.51 -24.25 9.81
CA THR A 530 18.57 -24.78 8.93
C THR A 530 18.50 -26.29 8.81
N GLN A 531 18.29 -27.00 9.92
CA GLN A 531 18.09 -28.45 9.90
C GLN A 531 16.89 -28.82 9.04
N PHE A 532 15.79 -28.07 9.16
CA PHE A 532 14.61 -28.28 8.33
C PHE A 532 14.94 -28.10 6.84
N TRP A 533 15.70 -27.08 6.46
CA TRP A 533 16.10 -26.89 5.05
C TRP A 533 17.01 -28.01 4.52
N ILE A 534 17.95 -28.50 5.33
CA ILE A 534 18.82 -29.64 4.98
C ILE A 534 17.99 -30.89 4.69
N ASP A 535 16.99 -31.16 5.54
CA ASP A 535 16.19 -32.38 5.48
C ASP A 535 15.18 -32.37 4.32
N ASN A 536 14.72 -31.19 3.90
CA ASN A 536 13.60 -31.07 2.97
C ASN A 536 13.95 -30.45 1.61
N TYR A 537 15.02 -29.66 1.49
CA TYR A 537 15.25 -28.85 0.28
C TYR A 537 16.69 -28.86 -0.24
N PHE A 538 17.71 -28.74 0.60
CA PHE A 538 19.09 -28.52 0.11
C PHE A 538 19.67 -29.68 -0.71
N GLN A 539 19.05 -30.86 -0.64
CA GLN A 539 19.43 -32.04 -1.43
C GLN A 539 18.57 -32.24 -2.68
N GLU A 540 17.54 -31.43 -2.89
CA GLU A 540 16.67 -31.55 -4.06
C GLU A 540 17.42 -31.17 -5.34
N PRO A 541 17.33 -32.00 -6.40
CA PRO A 541 17.82 -31.62 -7.72
C PRO A 541 17.11 -30.36 -8.20
N GLY A 542 17.87 -29.33 -8.56
CA GLY A 542 17.33 -28.03 -8.96
C GLY A 542 17.25 -27.00 -7.83
N TYR A 543 17.73 -27.29 -6.61
CA TYR A 543 17.96 -26.23 -5.63
C TYR A 543 19.07 -25.29 -6.16
N TYR A 544 18.78 -23.99 -6.26
CA TYR A 544 19.71 -23.00 -6.80
C TYR A 544 20.90 -22.78 -5.85
N THR A 545 22.10 -22.84 -6.41
CA THR A 545 23.35 -22.73 -5.65
C THR A 545 24.29 -21.71 -6.26
N VAL A 546 25.03 -21.01 -5.42
CA VAL A 546 26.15 -20.15 -5.82
C VAL A 546 27.45 -20.79 -5.32
N ASP A 547 28.39 -21.06 -6.23
CA ASP A 547 29.60 -21.86 -5.94
C ASP A 547 29.31 -23.22 -5.27
N GLY A 548 28.18 -23.83 -5.62
CA GLY A 548 27.70 -25.10 -5.04
C GLY A 548 27.10 -24.98 -3.64
N ARG A 549 26.99 -23.77 -3.08
CA ARG A 549 26.37 -23.50 -1.78
C ARG A 549 24.87 -23.19 -1.94
N PRO A 550 23.97 -23.83 -1.18
CA PRO A 550 22.53 -23.58 -1.29
C PRO A 550 22.20 -22.14 -0.87
N VAL A 551 21.52 -21.41 -1.74
CA VAL A 551 21.13 -20.01 -1.51
C VAL A 551 19.88 -19.93 -0.61
N VAL A 552 19.92 -19.07 0.39
CA VAL A 552 18.74 -18.61 1.14
C VAL A 552 18.77 -17.09 1.23
N ILE A 553 17.68 -16.44 0.83
CA ILE A 553 17.50 -15.00 0.90
C ILE A 553 16.77 -14.67 2.21
N ILE A 554 17.31 -13.74 3.01
CA ILE A 554 16.76 -13.33 4.30
C ILE A 554 16.00 -12.01 4.12
N PHE A 555 14.67 -12.05 4.27
CA PHE A 555 13.80 -10.91 4.01
C PHE A 555 13.95 -9.78 5.03
N ASN A 556 14.05 -10.11 6.32
CA ASN A 556 14.15 -9.15 7.42
C ASN A 556 15.40 -9.39 8.30
N PRO A 557 16.59 -8.99 7.82
CA PRO A 557 17.82 -9.04 8.61
C PRO A 557 17.73 -8.28 9.95
N SER A 558 17.02 -7.15 9.97
CA SER A 558 16.89 -6.29 11.15
C SER A 558 16.18 -6.94 12.33
N GLY A 559 15.22 -7.84 12.04
CA GLY A 559 14.54 -8.63 13.07
C GLY A 559 15.50 -9.59 13.78
N ILE A 560 16.40 -10.24 13.02
CA ILE A 560 17.41 -11.15 13.58
C ILE A 560 18.38 -10.37 14.49
N TRP A 561 18.87 -9.21 14.05
CA TRP A 561 19.76 -8.38 14.89
C TRP A 561 19.07 -7.92 16.16
N SER A 562 17.81 -7.48 16.07
CA SER A 562 17.05 -6.98 17.20
C SER A 562 16.84 -8.06 18.27
N ASP A 563 16.54 -9.29 17.84
CA ASP A 563 16.30 -10.41 18.74
C ASP A 563 17.60 -10.97 19.34
N MET A 564 18.69 -10.99 18.57
CA MET A 564 19.96 -11.61 18.98
C MET A 564 20.96 -10.64 19.61
N GLY A 565 20.69 -9.33 19.60
CA GLY A 565 21.53 -8.32 20.23
C GLY A 565 22.65 -7.77 19.35
N GLY A 566 22.47 -7.76 18.02
CA GLY A 566 23.37 -7.14 17.05
C GLY A 566 24.16 -8.12 16.16
N PRO A 567 25.10 -7.61 15.33
CA PRO A 567 25.78 -8.40 14.30
C PRO A 567 26.66 -9.55 14.81
N GLU A 568 27.37 -9.35 15.93
CA GLU A 568 28.35 -10.34 16.43
C GLU A 568 27.69 -11.67 16.87
N PRO A 569 26.61 -11.68 17.69
CA PRO A 569 25.86 -12.90 17.97
C PRO A 569 25.25 -13.57 16.73
N VAL A 570 24.86 -12.77 15.72
CA VAL A 570 24.33 -13.28 14.46
C VAL A 570 25.41 -13.97 13.65
N ALA A 571 26.62 -13.41 13.60
CA ALA A 571 27.76 -14.04 12.93
C ALA A 571 28.09 -15.42 13.52
N GLU A 572 28.07 -15.55 14.85
CA GLU A 572 28.27 -16.85 15.50
C GLU A 572 27.17 -17.85 15.14
N ALA A 573 25.92 -17.40 15.01
CA ALA A 573 24.80 -18.26 14.64
C ALA A 573 24.85 -18.67 13.17
N PHE A 574 25.16 -17.75 12.26
CA PHE A 574 25.34 -18.05 10.83
C PHE A 574 26.51 -18.99 10.59
N GLN A 575 27.62 -18.83 11.33
CA GLN A 575 28.70 -19.82 11.28
C GLN A 575 28.22 -21.19 11.77
N ALA A 576 27.44 -21.24 12.86
CA ALA A 576 26.88 -22.51 13.34
C ALA A 576 25.92 -23.16 12.35
N MET A 577 25.15 -22.39 11.57
CA MET A 577 24.31 -22.91 10.48
C MET A 577 25.16 -23.55 9.38
N ARG A 578 26.28 -22.92 9.01
CA ARG A 578 27.24 -23.45 8.04
C ARG A 578 27.90 -24.73 8.54
N ASP A 579 28.38 -24.74 9.79
CA ASP A 579 28.96 -25.92 10.44
C ASP A 579 27.94 -27.08 10.49
N LEU A 580 26.66 -26.77 10.73
CA LEU A 580 25.59 -27.76 10.70
C LEU A 580 25.43 -28.38 9.30
N CYS A 581 25.39 -27.56 8.24
CA CYS A 581 25.35 -28.05 6.86
C CYS A 581 26.51 -29.02 6.57
N GLU A 582 27.74 -28.61 6.90
CA GLU A 582 28.93 -29.43 6.68
C GLU A 582 28.89 -30.74 7.46
N SER A 583 28.41 -30.71 8.72
CA SER A 583 28.28 -31.91 9.55
C SER A 583 27.29 -32.94 8.98
N GLN A 584 26.32 -32.48 8.19
CA GLN A 584 25.33 -33.32 7.50
C GLN A 584 25.75 -33.67 6.05
N GLY A 585 26.95 -33.27 5.62
CA GLY A 585 27.47 -33.56 4.29
C GLY A 585 26.86 -32.68 3.18
N VAL A 586 26.27 -31.54 3.54
CA VAL A 586 25.73 -30.53 2.61
C VAL A 586 26.70 -29.35 2.56
N PRO A 587 26.93 -28.72 1.40
CA PRO A 587 27.71 -27.48 1.33
C PRO A 587 27.17 -26.39 2.28
N PRO A 588 28.02 -25.52 2.83
CA PRO A 588 27.58 -24.41 3.69
C PRO A 588 26.51 -23.56 3.02
N VAL A 589 25.49 -23.12 3.78
CA VAL A 589 24.47 -22.20 3.28
C VAL A 589 25.08 -20.86 2.81
N TYR A 590 24.58 -20.34 1.70
CA TYR A 590 24.89 -19.02 1.13
C TYR A 590 23.76 -18.04 1.49
N LEU A 591 24.04 -17.07 2.35
CA LEU A 591 23.02 -16.17 2.91
C LEU A 591 23.02 -14.81 2.20
N VAL A 592 21.91 -14.47 1.57
CA VAL A 592 21.69 -13.17 0.89
C VAL A 592 20.82 -12.28 1.76
N ALA A 593 21.25 -11.06 2.08
CA ALA A 593 20.44 -10.12 2.85
C ALA A 593 19.57 -9.25 1.95
N CYS A 594 18.27 -9.13 2.22
CA CYS A 594 17.48 -8.02 1.69
C CYS A 594 17.88 -6.72 2.40
N SER A 595 18.59 -5.86 1.66
CA SER A 595 19.07 -4.56 2.13
C SER A 595 18.04 -3.46 1.82
N PRO A 596 17.84 -2.48 2.72
CA PRO A 596 17.22 -1.22 2.32
C PRO A 596 18.14 -0.49 1.30
N PRO A 597 17.62 0.49 0.55
CA PRO A 597 18.45 1.24 -0.42
C PRO A 597 19.43 2.22 0.26
N VAL A 598 19.46 2.27 1.60
CA VAL A 598 20.40 3.10 2.37
C VAL A 598 21.59 2.25 2.83
N THR A 599 22.79 2.81 2.71
CA THR A 599 24.04 2.06 2.93
C THR A 599 24.48 1.97 4.39
N THR A 600 23.73 2.56 5.32
CA THR A 600 24.10 2.64 6.75
C THR A 600 24.13 1.28 7.47
N TRP A 601 23.62 0.23 6.82
CA TRP A 601 23.55 -1.14 7.37
C TRP A 601 24.61 -2.09 6.80
N HIS A 602 25.45 -1.61 5.87
CA HIS A 602 26.37 -2.46 5.11
C HIS A 602 27.47 -3.09 5.99
N ASP A 603 28.09 -2.29 6.87
CA ASP A 603 29.05 -2.78 7.87
C ASP A 603 28.43 -3.88 8.75
N GLN A 604 27.14 -3.77 9.08
CA GLN A 604 26.42 -4.74 9.90
C GLN A 604 26.14 -6.04 9.13
N PHE A 605 25.88 -5.97 7.83
CA PHE A 605 25.75 -7.17 6.99
C PHE A 605 27.07 -7.94 6.92
N GLU A 606 28.18 -7.24 6.66
CA GLU A 606 29.51 -7.84 6.63
C GLU A 606 29.89 -8.43 8.00
N ALA A 607 29.69 -7.67 9.07
CA ALA A 607 29.99 -8.12 10.43
C ALA A 607 29.12 -9.31 10.88
N SER A 608 27.90 -9.46 10.34
CA SER A 608 27.03 -10.62 10.57
C SER A 608 27.43 -11.84 9.75
N GLY A 609 28.30 -11.69 8.76
CA GLY A 609 28.75 -12.76 7.89
C GLY A 609 27.71 -13.17 6.84
N TYR A 610 26.94 -12.23 6.29
CA TYR A 610 26.19 -12.47 5.04
C TYR A 610 27.15 -12.68 3.86
N ASP A 611 26.72 -13.42 2.85
CA ASP A 611 27.52 -13.72 1.66
C ASP A 611 27.26 -12.75 0.50
N ALA A 612 26.08 -12.11 0.47
CA ALA A 612 25.67 -11.18 -0.58
C ALA A 612 24.55 -10.25 -0.12
N LEU A 613 24.32 -9.20 -0.91
CA LEU A 613 23.21 -8.28 -0.76
C LEU A 613 22.21 -8.44 -1.92
N SER A 614 20.95 -8.17 -1.64
CA SER A 614 19.89 -7.98 -2.63
C SER A 614 18.81 -7.09 -2.03
N ALA A 615 17.61 -7.12 -2.59
CA ALA A 615 16.40 -6.57 -2.01
C ALA A 615 15.19 -7.35 -2.52
N TYR A 616 14.06 -7.22 -1.81
CA TYR A 616 12.77 -7.65 -2.34
C TYR A 616 12.28 -6.60 -3.35
N ASN A 617 11.86 -5.42 -2.87
CA ASN A 617 11.54 -4.26 -3.70
C ASN A 617 11.85 -2.96 -2.92
N TRP A 618 11.93 -1.83 -3.61
CA TRP A 618 12.07 -0.50 -2.99
C TRP A 618 10.99 0.47 -3.45
N PRO A 619 9.71 0.21 -3.16
CA PRO A 619 8.64 1.06 -3.63
C PRO A 619 8.74 2.49 -3.08
N GLY A 620 9.42 2.74 -1.96
CA GLY A 620 9.61 4.08 -1.43
C GLY A 620 10.76 4.90 -2.05
N LEU A 621 11.64 4.27 -2.84
CA LEU A 621 12.89 4.89 -3.31
C LEU A 621 12.62 6.02 -4.31
N GLY A 622 13.26 7.18 -4.11
CA GLY A 622 13.14 8.33 -5.01
C GLY A 622 11.77 9.01 -5.03
N THR A 623 10.92 8.74 -4.03
CA THR A 623 9.53 9.23 -4.02
C THR A 623 9.31 10.47 -3.16
N ASP A 624 10.28 10.92 -2.36
CA ASP A 624 10.11 12.01 -1.38
C ASP A 624 8.90 11.81 -0.44
N GLY A 625 8.56 10.55 -0.13
CA GLY A 625 7.42 10.19 0.72
C GLY A 625 6.06 10.20 0.01
N LEU A 626 6.04 10.40 -1.30
CA LEU A 626 4.83 10.36 -2.11
C LEU A 626 4.28 8.94 -2.25
N ARG A 627 2.96 8.82 -2.05
CA ARG A 627 2.26 7.55 -2.21
C ARG A 627 2.04 7.17 -3.66
N ASP A 628 1.84 8.11 -4.57
CA ASP A 628 1.70 7.85 -6.02
C ASP A 628 2.80 8.57 -6.81
N VAL A 629 3.61 7.83 -7.56
CA VAL A 629 4.72 8.33 -8.39
C VAL A 629 4.81 7.46 -9.65
N PRO A 630 4.95 8.01 -10.87
CA PRO A 630 5.15 7.19 -12.06
C PRO A 630 6.34 6.24 -11.94
N PHE A 631 6.18 4.97 -12.31
CA PHE A 631 7.23 3.94 -12.21
C PHE A 631 8.52 4.34 -12.94
N ARG A 632 8.41 5.02 -14.08
CA ARG A 632 9.57 5.52 -14.84
C ARG A 632 10.48 6.46 -14.01
N ASP A 633 9.93 7.16 -13.02
CA ASP A 633 10.68 8.11 -12.20
C ASP A 633 11.52 7.37 -11.12
N LEU A 634 11.28 6.06 -10.92
CA LEU A 634 12.04 5.20 -10.01
C LEU A 634 13.28 4.58 -10.68
N LEU A 635 13.40 4.61 -12.02
CA LEU A 635 14.47 3.94 -12.75
C LEU A 635 15.86 4.45 -12.36
N ALA A 636 16.07 5.77 -12.44
CA ALA A 636 17.34 6.38 -12.07
C ALA A 636 17.68 6.21 -10.58
N PRO A 637 16.75 6.43 -9.63
CA PRO A 637 16.99 6.12 -8.22
C PRO A 637 17.42 4.68 -7.95
N HIS A 638 16.85 3.68 -8.63
CA HIS A 638 17.30 2.29 -8.48
C HIS A 638 18.73 2.09 -8.99
N ALA A 639 19.06 2.63 -10.16
CA ALA A 639 20.40 2.54 -10.73
C ALA A 639 21.46 3.31 -9.91
N GLU A 640 21.05 4.35 -9.19
CA GLU A 640 21.86 5.03 -8.16
C GLU A 640 22.04 4.14 -6.94
N ALA A 641 20.96 3.58 -6.39
CA ALA A 641 21.03 2.71 -5.21
C ALA A 641 21.93 1.47 -5.43
N TRP A 642 21.90 0.83 -6.61
CA TRP A 642 22.80 -0.30 -6.90
C TRP A 642 24.28 0.12 -6.86
N ARG A 643 24.61 1.31 -7.38
CA ARG A 643 25.98 1.85 -7.34
C ARG A 643 26.39 2.24 -5.93
N ASP A 644 25.50 2.89 -5.18
CA ASP A 644 25.76 3.26 -3.79
C ASP A 644 25.99 2.01 -2.92
N MET A 645 25.24 0.93 -3.19
CA MET A 645 25.43 -0.35 -2.50
C MET A 645 26.80 -0.98 -2.80
N ASP A 646 27.19 -0.99 -4.08
CA ASP A 646 28.46 -1.52 -4.56
C ASP A 646 29.66 -0.71 -4.02
N GLU A 647 29.53 0.61 -3.93
CA GLU A 647 30.56 1.47 -3.37
C GLU A 647 30.69 1.34 -1.84
N ALA A 648 29.63 0.91 -1.16
CA ALA A 648 29.56 0.87 0.30
C ALA A 648 29.84 -0.50 0.94
N SER A 649 29.95 -1.59 0.17
CA SER A 649 30.24 -2.93 0.71
C SER A 649 31.06 -3.76 -0.27
N ASP A 650 31.91 -4.64 0.28
CA ASP A 650 32.62 -5.65 -0.50
C ASP A 650 31.74 -6.88 -0.83
N LEU A 651 30.51 -6.94 -0.30
CA LEU A 651 29.58 -8.03 -0.55
C LEU A 651 29.03 -7.96 -1.98
N PRO A 652 29.03 -9.09 -2.73
CA PRO A 652 28.46 -9.13 -4.07
C PRO A 652 26.96 -8.88 -4.04
N ILE A 653 26.44 -8.28 -5.10
CA ILE A 653 25.02 -7.89 -5.20
C ILE A 653 24.29 -8.82 -6.18
N MET A 654 23.30 -9.57 -5.68
CA MET A 654 22.27 -10.16 -6.53
C MET A 654 21.31 -9.03 -6.92
N THR A 655 21.46 -8.50 -8.13
CA THR A 655 20.86 -7.22 -8.52
C THR A 655 19.33 -7.26 -8.42
N PRO A 656 18.70 -6.52 -7.49
CA PRO A 656 17.25 -6.53 -7.33
C PRO A 656 16.57 -5.65 -8.38
N ILE A 657 15.53 -6.18 -9.01
CA ILE A 657 14.79 -5.55 -10.11
C ILE A 657 13.31 -5.44 -9.72
N SER A 658 12.72 -4.27 -9.92
CA SER A 658 11.30 -4.03 -9.67
C SER A 658 10.45 -4.25 -10.93
N GLY A 659 9.39 -5.08 -10.85
CA GLY A 659 8.37 -5.21 -11.89
C GLY A 659 7.34 -4.06 -11.91
N GLY A 660 7.38 -3.20 -10.88
CA GLY A 660 6.35 -2.22 -10.57
C GLY A 660 5.96 -2.29 -9.10
N TRP A 661 4.96 -1.49 -8.71
CA TRP A 661 4.31 -1.59 -7.41
C TRP A 661 2.99 -0.84 -7.44
N ASP A 662 1.89 -1.46 -7.03
CA ASP A 662 0.60 -0.83 -6.83
C ASP A 662 -0.22 -1.71 -5.88
N SER A 663 -0.10 -1.42 -4.58
CA SER A 663 -0.68 -2.24 -3.52
C SER A 663 -2.11 -1.85 -3.15
N ARG A 664 -2.83 -1.15 -4.04
CA ARG A 664 -4.25 -0.80 -3.85
C ARG A 664 -5.16 -2.01 -3.57
N PRO A 665 -4.97 -3.20 -4.18
CA PRO A 665 -5.74 -4.38 -3.80
C PRO A 665 -5.64 -4.74 -2.31
N TRP A 666 -4.46 -4.57 -1.70
CA TRP A 666 -4.23 -4.90 -0.29
C TRP A 666 -4.59 -3.77 0.68
N HIS A 667 -4.33 -2.53 0.29
CA HIS A 667 -4.36 -1.40 1.21
C HIS A 667 -5.38 -0.31 0.84
N GLY A 668 -6.13 -0.49 -0.25
CA GLY A 668 -7.08 0.49 -0.75
C GLY A 668 -6.42 1.84 -0.94
N ASP A 669 -7.06 2.90 -0.44
CA ASP A 669 -6.50 4.25 -0.49
C ASP A 669 -5.18 4.37 0.31
N GLY A 670 -4.89 3.50 1.28
CA GLY A 670 -3.61 3.56 2.03
C GLY A 670 -2.36 3.21 1.21
N ALA A 671 -2.52 2.68 -0.01
CA ALA A 671 -1.46 2.03 -0.77
C ALA A 671 -0.34 2.95 -1.28
N LEU A 672 0.82 2.35 -1.51
CA LEU A 672 1.84 2.90 -2.41
C LEU A 672 1.49 2.49 -3.84
N VAL A 673 1.61 3.43 -4.78
CA VAL A 673 1.23 3.29 -6.19
C VAL A 673 2.35 3.81 -7.08
N ARG A 674 2.87 2.96 -7.93
CA ARG A 674 3.84 3.29 -8.98
C ARG A 674 3.12 3.26 -10.31
N SER A 675 2.42 4.36 -10.57
CA SER A 675 1.54 4.54 -11.72
C SER A 675 2.32 4.49 -13.04
N ASP A 676 1.62 4.43 -14.17
CA ASP A 676 2.23 4.37 -15.52
C ASP A 676 3.20 3.18 -15.69
N ARG A 677 2.94 2.07 -14.98
CA ARG A 677 3.68 0.81 -15.12
C ARG A 677 3.45 0.24 -16.52
N LYS A 678 4.51 0.13 -17.31
CA LYS A 678 4.48 -0.36 -18.70
C LYS A 678 5.66 -1.27 -19.04
N PRO A 679 5.51 -2.22 -19.99
CA PRO A 679 6.61 -3.07 -20.44
C PRO A 679 7.83 -2.29 -20.93
N GLU A 680 7.67 -1.12 -21.53
CA GLU A 680 8.81 -0.34 -22.03
C GLU A 680 9.70 0.20 -20.89
N PHE A 681 9.10 0.63 -19.77
CA PHE A 681 9.85 1.10 -18.61
C PHE A 681 10.46 -0.05 -17.82
N PHE A 682 9.77 -1.19 -17.76
CA PHE A 682 10.36 -2.41 -17.22
C PHE A 682 11.56 -2.87 -18.05
N GLU A 683 11.46 -2.89 -19.38
CA GLU A 683 12.57 -3.22 -20.26
C GLU A 683 13.76 -2.26 -20.06
N GLN A 684 13.51 -0.96 -19.92
CA GLN A 684 14.57 0.00 -19.59
C GLN A 684 15.22 -0.31 -18.24
N HIS A 685 14.43 -0.65 -17.21
CA HIS A 685 14.95 -1.05 -15.91
C HIS A 685 15.87 -2.29 -15.99
N LEU A 686 15.47 -3.29 -16.80
CA LEU A 686 16.29 -4.48 -17.06
C LEU A 686 17.60 -4.13 -17.77
N ARG A 687 17.58 -3.17 -18.72
CA ARG A 687 18.78 -2.69 -19.42
C ARG A 687 19.72 -1.98 -18.46
N ASP A 688 19.19 -1.15 -17.56
CA ASP A 688 19.98 -0.47 -16.53
C ASP A 688 20.63 -1.49 -15.58
N ALA A 689 19.88 -2.52 -15.16
CA ALA A 689 20.40 -3.62 -14.34
C ALA A 689 21.49 -4.41 -15.07
N LYS A 690 21.30 -4.70 -16.36
CA LYS A 690 22.30 -5.37 -17.20
C LYS A 690 23.59 -4.54 -17.30
N ASP A 691 23.47 -3.24 -17.52
CA ASP A 691 24.62 -2.33 -17.62
C ASP A 691 25.40 -2.21 -16.30
N PHE A 692 24.71 -2.33 -15.16
CA PHE A 692 25.32 -2.44 -13.84
C PHE A 692 26.05 -3.78 -13.68
N MET A 693 25.33 -4.90 -13.87
CA MET A 693 25.88 -6.27 -13.77
C MET A 693 27.10 -6.50 -14.66
N ASP A 694 27.11 -6.01 -15.90
CA ASP A 694 28.24 -6.19 -16.81
C ASP A 694 29.54 -5.51 -16.37
N ARG A 695 29.50 -4.66 -15.34
CA ARG A 695 30.66 -4.00 -14.72
C ARG A 695 31.11 -4.69 -13.43
N GLN A 696 30.31 -5.64 -12.94
CA GLN A 696 30.59 -6.35 -11.70
C GLN A 696 31.50 -7.55 -11.95
N ASP A 697 32.18 -7.96 -10.89
CA ASP A 697 33.02 -9.16 -10.84
C ASP A 697 32.51 -10.12 -9.76
N GLY A 698 32.92 -11.39 -9.83
CA GLY A 698 32.59 -12.40 -8.83
C GLY A 698 31.34 -13.22 -9.14
N PRO A 699 30.89 -14.06 -8.18
CA PRO A 699 29.93 -15.13 -8.44
C PRO A 699 28.52 -14.64 -8.78
N LEU A 700 28.17 -13.39 -8.42
CA LEU A 700 26.86 -12.78 -8.70
C LEU A 700 26.88 -11.74 -9.82
N ALA A 701 28.00 -11.55 -10.53
CA ALA A 701 28.15 -10.51 -11.55
C ALA A 701 27.12 -10.58 -12.69
N ARG A 702 26.47 -11.72 -12.90
CA ARG A 702 25.43 -11.91 -13.92
C ARG A 702 24.11 -12.44 -13.35
N VAL A 703 23.88 -12.18 -12.07
CA VAL A 703 22.70 -12.66 -11.34
C VAL A 703 21.84 -11.47 -10.93
N ALA A 704 20.58 -11.52 -11.33
CA ALA A 704 19.57 -10.56 -10.91
C ALA A 704 18.33 -11.30 -10.40
N ILE A 705 17.53 -10.63 -9.60
CA ILE A 705 16.26 -11.17 -9.11
C ILE A 705 15.15 -10.15 -9.30
N VAL A 706 14.05 -10.59 -9.91
CA VAL A 706 12.88 -9.75 -10.21
C VAL A 706 11.80 -9.99 -9.16
N GLU A 707 11.30 -8.90 -8.60
CA GLU A 707 10.13 -8.89 -7.73
C GLU A 707 8.91 -8.46 -8.55
N ALA A 708 7.97 -9.36 -8.88
CA ALA A 708 7.87 -10.82 -8.60
C ALA A 708 7.13 -11.56 -9.73
N TRP A 709 6.99 -12.89 -9.66
CA TRP A 709 6.21 -13.68 -10.62
C TRP A 709 4.72 -13.37 -10.51
N ASN A 710 4.17 -13.38 -9.29
CA ASN A 710 2.74 -13.47 -8.99
C ASN A 710 2.30 -12.64 -7.77
N GLU A 711 3.01 -11.56 -7.42
CA GLU A 711 2.54 -10.59 -6.41
C GLU A 711 1.42 -9.69 -6.98
N TRP A 712 0.29 -10.32 -7.32
CA TRP A 712 -0.83 -9.66 -8.00
C TRP A 712 -1.44 -8.55 -7.15
N GLY A 713 -1.44 -8.70 -5.83
CA GLY A 713 -2.01 -7.72 -4.92
C GLY A 713 -1.06 -6.56 -4.62
N GLU A 714 0.26 -6.78 -4.58
CA GLU A 714 1.25 -5.71 -4.42
C GLU A 714 1.54 -4.97 -5.72
N GLY A 715 1.26 -5.57 -6.88
CA GLY A 715 1.39 -4.91 -8.19
C GLY A 715 2.80 -4.97 -8.79
N SER A 716 3.70 -5.78 -8.23
CA SER A 716 5.07 -6.02 -8.70
C SER A 716 5.18 -7.19 -9.69
N TYR A 717 4.07 -7.86 -10.04
CA TYR A 717 4.04 -9.07 -10.86
C TYR A 717 4.59 -8.90 -12.31
N VAL A 718 5.25 -9.95 -12.80
CA VAL A 718 5.73 -10.10 -14.19
C VAL A 718 5.13 -11.30 -14.92
N GLY A 719 4.41 -12.17 -14.21
CA GLY A 719 3.70 -13.30 -14.79
C GLY A 719 2.70 -12.85 -15.87
N PRO A 720 2.38 -13.70 -16.86
CA PRO A 720 1.53 -13.29 -17.97
C PRO A 720 0.11 -12.93 -17.50
N HIS A 721 -0.41 -11.79 -17.95
CA HIS A 721 -1.68 -11.21 -17.48
C HIS A 721 -2.44 -10.42 -18.55
N ARG A 722 -3.66 -9.99 -18.25
CA ARG A 722 -4.57 -9.34 -19.22
C ARG A 722 -4.04 -8.05 -19.84
N GLU A 723 -3.41 -7.18 -19.06
CA GLU A 723 -2.97 -5.86 -19.54
C GLU A 723 -1.89 -5.95 -20.64
N TYR A 724 -0.90 -6.83 -20.46
CA TYR A 724 0.30 -6.87 -21.30
C TYR A 724 0.65 -8.26 -21.84
N GLY A 725 -0.20 -9.26 -21.66
CA GLY A 725 0.06 -10.62 -22.10
C GLY A 725 1.40 -11.12 -21.55
N PHE A 726 2.35 -11.38 -22.45
CA PHE A 726 3.70 -11.88 -22.15
C PHE A 726 4.79 -10.80 -22.17
N GLU A 727 4.47 -9.53 -22.46
CA GLU A 727 5.48 -8.51 -22.78
C GLU A 727 6.51 -8.26 -21.68
N TYR A 728 6.15 -8.47 -20.41
CA TYR A 728 7.10 -8.41 -19.30
C TYR A 728 8.16 -9.50 -19.38
N LEU A 729 7.74 -10.75 -19.59
CA LEU A 729 8.68 -11.84 -19.76
C LEU A 729 9.42 -11.74 -21.10
N ASP A 730 8.76 -11.24 -22.16
CA ASP A 730 9.42 -11.01 -23.45
C ASP A 730 10.49 -9.90 -23.32
N ALA A 731 10.31 -8.90 -22.44
CA ALA A 731 11.35 -7.92 -22.13
C ALA A 731 12.59 -8.58 -21.48
N ILE A 732 12.40 -9.54 -20.56
CA ILE A 732 13.50 -10.34 -19.99
C ILE A 732 14.25 -11.07 -21.11
N ALA A 733 13.53 -11.75 -21.99
CA ALA A 733 14.11 -12.43 -23.14
C ALA A 733 14.88 -11.46 -24.05
N ARG A 734 14.31 -10.30 -24.37
CA ARG A 734 14.94 -9.28 -25.24
C ARG A 734 16.24 -8.71 -24.67
N VAL A 735 16.33 -8.57 -23.35
CA VAL A 735 17.49 -7.94 -22.69
C VAL A 735 18.61 -8.95 -22.39
N PHE A 736 18.24 -10.14 -21.90
CA PHE A 736 19.22 -11.13 -21.42
C PHE A 736 19.40 -12.34 -22.35
N GLY A 737 18.48 -12.58 -23.27
CA GLY A 737 18.52 -13.72 -24.18
C GLY A 737 19.48 -13.57 -25.36
N ARG A 738 20.01 -14.69 -25.83
CA ARG A 738 20.68 -14.80 -27.13
C ARG A 738 19.65 -15.21 -28.19
N ASP A 739 19.51 -14.39 -29.22
CA ASP A 739 18.51 -14.59 -30.30
C ASP A 739 17.06 -14.77 -29.77
N PRO A 740 16.50 -13.76 -29.08
CA PRO A 740 15.24 -13.90 -28.32
C PRO A 740 13.98 -14.06 -29.18
N GLY A 741 14.09 -14.06 -30.50
CA GLY A 741 12.94 -14.22 -31.39
C GLY A 741 12.49 -15.68 -31.46
N GLY A 742 11.63 -16.14 -30.54
CA GLY A 742 11.15 -17.53 -30.64
C GLY A 742 10.33 -18.15 -29.51
N ALA A 743 10.10 -17.47 -28.38
CA ALA A 743 9.30 -18.06 -27.29
C ALA A 743 7.86 -18.32 -27.76
N ARG A 744 7.35 -19.52 -27.50
CA ARG A 744 6.01 -19.89 -27.96
C ARG A 744 4.99 -19.28 -27.01
N ILE A 745 3.96 -18.63 -27.55
CA ILE A 745 2.79 -18.24 -26.77
C ILE A 745 1.80 -19.41 -26.83
N VAL A 746 1.91 -20.32 -25.87
CA VAL A 746 1.00 -21.46 -25.71
C VAL A 746 0.19 -21.31 -24.43
N LEU A 747 -1.11 -21.51 -24.55
CA LEU A 747 -2.08 -21.42 -23.46
C LEU A 747 -2.69 -22.80 -23.17
N PRO A 748 -3.25 -23.01 -21.95
CA PRO A 748 -3.92 -24.27 -21.60
C PRO A 748 -4.96 -24.74 -22.64
N LYS A 749 -5.82 -23.81 -23.07
CA LYS A 749 -6.85 -24.09 -24.07
C LYS A 749 -6.31 -24.54 -25.43
N ASP A 750 -5.09 -24.15 -25.81
CA ASP A 750 -4.49 -24.54 -27.10
C ASP A 750 -4.14 -26.04 -27.14
N VAL A 751 -4.01 -26.67 -25.97
CA VAL A 751 -3.80 -28.12 -25.81
C VAL A 751 -4.99 -28.82 -25.16
N GLY A 752 -6.12 -28.14 -24.97
CA GLY A 752 -7.32 -28.71 -24.35
C GLY A 752 -7.21 -28.93 -22.84
N LEU A 753 -6.37 -28.16 -22.16
CA LEU A 753 -6.28 -28.09 -20.69
C LEU A 753 -6.98 -26.82 -20.14
N GLY A 754 -7.22 -26.79 -18.84
CA GLY A 754 -7.96 -25.72 -18.16
C GLY A 754 -9.46 -25.71 -18.51
N PRO A 755 -10.19 -24.61 -18.18
CA PRO A 755 -9.74 -23.44 -17.41
C PRO A 755 -9.32 -23.81 -15.99
N TYR A 756 -8.46 -22.99 -15.38
CA TYR A 756 -8.01 -23.19 -13.99
C TYR A 756 -8.66 -22.23 -12.99
N ASP A 757 -9.54 -21.36 -13.46
CA ASP A 757 -10.29 -20.45 -12.59
C ASP A 757 -10.98 -21.23 -11.48
N LEU A 758 -10.64 -20.88 -10.24
CA LEU A 758 -11.37 -21.31 -9.07
C LEU A 758 -12.81 -20.82 -9.19
N PRO A 759 -13.80 -21.66 -8.83
CA PRO A 759 -15.19 -21.24 -8.86
C PRO A 759 -15.36 -20.03 -7.93
N ALA A 760 -16.04 -18.99 -8.43
CA ALA A 760 -16.46 -17.89 -7.58
C ALA A 760 -17.32 -18.44 -6.43
N PRO A 761 -17.14 -17.96 -5.19
CA PRO A 761 -17.90 -18.43 -4.04
C PRO A 761 -19.39 -18.21 -4.28
N VAL A 762 -20.19 -19.19 -3.90
CA VAL A 762 -21.64 -19.01 -3.83
C VAL A 762 -21.91 -18.04 -2.69
N ILE A 763 -22.25 -16.81 -3.03
CA ILE A 763 -22.63 -15.80 -2.04
C ILE A 763 -23.96 -16.25 -1.44
N THR A 764 -23.90 -16.70 -0.19
CA THR A 764 -25.06 -17.05 0.62
C THR A 764 -25.24 -15.98 1.71
N THR A 765 -26.48 -15.82 2.14
CA THR A 765 -26.85 -15.06 3.34
C THR A 765 -27.26 -15.97 4.49
N GLU A 766 -27.18 -17.30 4.30
CA GLU A 766 -27.57 -18.32 5.26
C GLU A 766 -26.47 -19.38 5.37
N TRP A 767 -26.08 -19.68 6.61
CA TRP A 767 -25.14 -20.75 6.95
C TRP A 767 -25.81 -21.69 7.95
N LEU A 768 -25.96 -22.94 7.52
CA LEU A 768 -26.22 -24.09 8.39
C LEU A 768 -24.85 -24.63 8.80
N MET A 769 -24.62 -24.83 10.10
CA MET A 769 -23.30 -25.17 10.62
C MET A 769 -22.96 -26.66 10.41
N ASP A 770 -23.05 -27.11 9.16
CA ASP A 770 -23.02 -28.52 8.74
C ASP A 770 -21.60 -29.08 8.55
N GLY A 771 -20.58 -28.23 8.63
CA GLY A 771 -19.19 -28.64 8.51
C GLY A 771 -18.22 -27.47 8.35
N PRO A 772 -16.90 -27.74 8.41
CA PRO A 772 -15.86 -26.72 8.29
C PRO A 772 -15.85 -26.03 6.92
N ASP A 773 -16.45 -26.64 5.90
CA ASP A 773 -16.55 -26.09 4.53
C ASP A 773 -17.59 -24.97 4.41
N GLY A 774 -18.37 -24.68 5.47
CA GLY A 774 -19.29 -23.55 5.54
C GLY A 774 -18.61 -22.18 5.55
N GLY A 775 -17.28 -22.15 5.57
CA GLY A 775 -16.45 -20.95 5.44
C GLY A 775 -16.26 -20.16 6.73
N TRP A 776 -16.75 -20.67 7.86
CA TRP A 776 -16.47 -20.14 9.20
C TRP A 776 -15.27 -20.86 9.81
N THR A 777 -14.21 -20.13 10.08
CA THR A 777 -12.95 -20.69 10.59
C THR A 777 -12.66 -20.17 12.00
N PRO A 778 -12.51 -21.06 13.00
CA PRO A 778 -12.06 -20.70 14.34
C PRO A 778 -10.65 -20.10 14.31
N SER A 779 -10.46 -18.96 14.98
CA SER A 779 -9.21 -18.22 15.05
C SER A 779 -8.85 -17.92 16.51
N GLY A 780 -8.23 -18.89 17.18
CA GLY A 780 -7.77 -18.77 18.57
C GLY A 780 -8.90 -18.80 19.60
N GLY A 781 -8.61 -19.25 20.83
CA GLY A 781 -9.57 -19.23 21.93
C GLY A 781 -10.65 -20.32 21.93
N PHE A 782 -10.54 -21.34 21.06
CA PHE A 782 -11.47 -22.47 21.01
C PHE A 782 -10.85 -23.76 21.56
N GLY A 783 -11.64 -24.51 22.34
CA GLY A 783 -11.36 -25.87 22.79
C GLY A 783 -12.49 -26.81 22.40
N ASP A 784 -12.20 -28.09 22.21
CA ASP A 784 -13.18 -29.13 21.89
C ASP A 784 -14.11 -28.80 20.70
N VAL A 785 -13.56 -28.19 19.64
CA VAL A 785 -14.32 -27.82 18.44
C VAL A 785 -14.81 -29.07 17.70
N SER A 786 -16.11 -29.14 17.45
CA SER A 786 -16.75 -30.20 16.68
C SER A 786 -17.86 -29.67 15.77
N TRP A 787 -18.06 -30.35 14.65
CA TRP A 787 -19.13 -30.10 13.69
C TRP A 787 -19.99 -31.37 13.62
N GLU A 788 -21.12 -31.39 14.33
CA GLU A 788 -21.99 -32.56 14.47
C GLU A 788 -23.46 -32.17 14.33
N ASP A 789 -24.26 -33.00 13.67
CA ASP A 789 -25.71 -32.81 13.48
C ASP A 789 -26.13 -31.42 12.96
N GLY A 790 -25.30 -30.81 12.11
CA GLY A 790 -25.57 -29.48 11.56
C GLY A 790 -25.20 -28.31 12.47
N ARG A 791 -24.35 -28.55 13.48
CA ARG A 791 -23.98 -27.56 14.49
C ARG A 791 -22.49 -27.49 14.72
N LEU A 792 -22.02 -26.28 15.01
CA LEU A 792 -20.69 -26.00 15.54
C LEU A 792 -20.75 -25.95 17.06
N SER A 793 -20.02 -26.84 17.74
CA SER A 793 -19.94 -26.91 19.21
C SER A 793 -18.50 -26.71 19.68
N PHE A 794 -18.30 -25.95 20.75
CA PHE A 794 -16.98 -25.73 21.34
C PHE A 794 -17.05 -25.21 22.79
N VAL A 795 -15.90 -25.23 23.46
CA VAL A 795 -15.65 -24.58 24.75
C VAL A 795 -14.74 -23.37 24.55
N ALA A 796 -15.14 -22.20 25.05
CA ALA A 796 -14.30 -21.01 25.00
C ALA A 796 -13.09 -21.16 25.95
N LEU A 797 -11.86 -21.10 25.46
CA LEU A 797 -10.65 -21.19 26.30
C LEU A 797 -10.24 -19.85 26.91
N GLY A 798 -10.78 -18.74 26.39
CA GLY A 798 -10.53 -17.37 26.85
C GLY A 798 -11.74 -16.48 26.63
N SER A 799 -11.53 -15.17 26.68
CA SER A 799 -12.58 -14.16 26.48
C SER A 799 -12.74 -13.71 25.03
N ASP A 800 -11.96 -14.27 24.10
CA ASP A 800 -11.93 -13.85 22.69
C ASP A 800 -11.85 -15.06 21.73
N PRO A 801 -12.82 -16.00 21.78
CA PRO A 801 -12.99 -16.97 20.70
C PRO A 801 -13.51 -16.25 19.45
N ILE A 802 -12.72 -16.21 18.37
CA ILE A 802 -13.07 -15.50 17.13
C ILE A 802 -13.43 -16.48 16.01
N LEU A 803 -14.64 -16.42 15.46
CA LEU A 803 -15.00 -17.08 14.20
C LEU A 803 -14.83 -16.11 13.04
N GLN A 804 -13.85 -16.38 12.19
CA GLN A 804 -13.68 -15.66 10.93
C GLN A 804 -14.70 -16.17 9.93
N GLY A 805 -15.56 -15.28 9.44
CA GLY A 805 -16.62 -15.64 8.50
C GLY A 805 -16.12 -15.80 7.06
N PRO A 806 -16.98 -16.37 6.20
CA PRO A 806 -16.72 -16.45 4.78
C PRO A 806 -16.73 -15.07 4.13
N SER A 807 -16.15 -15.00 2.93
CA SER A 807 -16.37 -13.85 2.07
C SER A 807 -17.83 -13.77 1.65
N VAL A 808 -18.41 -12.59 1.80
CA VAL A 808 -19.80 -12.28 1.43
C VAL A 808 -19.83 -11.09 0.49
N ARG A 809 -20.93 -10.94 -0.25
CA ARG A 809 -21.12 -9.80 -1.14
C ARG A 809 -22.59 -9.51 -1.35
N PHE A 810 -23.16 -8.71 -0.46
CA PHE A 810 -24.55 -8.26 -0.58
C PHE A 810 -24.70 -6.83 -0.06
N ALA A 811 -25.71 -6.12 -0.55
CA ALA A 811 -26.03 -4.79 -0.07
C ALA A 811 -26.65 -4.90 1.33
N ALA A 812 -26.11 -4.19 2.31
CA ALA A 812 -26.57 -4.20 3.70
C ALA A 812 -28.08 -3.88 3.79
N GLU A 813 -28.55 -2.96 2.94
CA GLU A 813 -29.94 -2.50 2.90
C GLU A 813 -30.92 -3.59 2.41
N GLU A 814 -30.45 -4.60 1.68
CA GLU A 814 -31.27 -5.75 1.27
C GLU A 814 -31.53 -6.69 2.45
N TYR A 815 -30.66 -6.69 3.47
CA TYR A 815 -30.73 -7.60 4.60
C TYR A 815 -30.66 -6.82 5.93
N PRO A 816 -31.77 -6.17 6.33
CA PRO A 816 -31.81 -5.33 7.52
C PRO A 816 -31.77 -6.09 8.85
N VAL A 817 -31.88 -7.43 8.82
CA VAL A 817 -32.00 -8.28 10.01
C VAL A 817 -31.01 -9.42 9.96
N LEU A 818 -30.36 -9.70 11.09
CA LEU A 818 -29.52 -10.88 11.30
C LEU A 818 -30.15 -11.78 12.36
N ARG A 819 -30.24 -13.07 12.04
CA ARG A 819 -30.76 -14.12 12.92
C ARG A 819 -29.65 -15.11 13.21
N ILE A 820 -29.37 -15.35 14.48
CA ILE A 820 -28.40 -16.33 14.94
C ILE A 820 -29.11 -17.32 15.84
N VAL A 821 -29.05 -18.62 15.51
CA VAL A 821 -29.57 -19.68 16.37
C VAL A 821 -28.39 -20.31 17.10
N MET A 822 -28.32 -20.09 18.42
CA MET A 822 -27.22 -20.59 19.26
C MET A 822 -27.62 -20.78 20.72
N SER A 823 -26.82 -21.51 21.49
CA SER A 823 -26.96 -21.71 22.93
C SER A 823 -25.65 -21.40 23.66
N SER A 824 -25.76 -21.00 24.93
CA SER A 824 -24.64 -20.87 25.86
C SER A 824 -25.02 -21.50 27.20
N ASP A 825 -24.10 -22.20 27.86
CA ASP A 825 -24.28 -22.70 29.23
C ASP A 825 -24.06 -21.62 30.31
N ARG A 826 -23.64 -20.42 29.92
CA ARG A 826 -23.35 -19.27 30.82
C ARG A 826 -23.85 -17.96 30.25
N ASP A 827 -24.28 -17.08 31.13
CA ASP A 827 -24.60 -15.70 30.77
C ASP A 827 -23.32 -15.01 30.27
N GLY A 828 -23.48 -14.08 29.33
CA GLY A 828 -22.36 -13.36 28.74
C GLY A 828 -22.82 -12.43 27.62
N SER A 829 -21.92 -12.10 26.71
CA SER A 829 -22.22 -11.34 25.50
C SER A 829 -21.57 -11.98 24.28
N ALA A 830 -22.22 -11.84 23.13
CA ALA A 830 -21.67 -12.14 21.82
C ALA A 830 -21.68 -10.88 20.95
N GLN A 831 -20.88 -10.89 19.88
CA GLN A 831 -20.75 -9.73 19.01
C GLN A 831 -20.54 -10.16 17.56
N MET A 832 -21.40 -9.64 16.66
CA MET A 832 -21.20 -9.78 15.22
C MET A 832 -20.51 -8.54 14.68
N PHE A 833 -19.45 -8.73 13.91
CA PHE A 833 -18.72 -7.70 13.20
C PHE A 833 -18.86 -7.88 11.69
N TRP A 834 -18.80 -6.77 10.96
CA TRP A 834 -18.75 -6.78 9.51
C TRP A 834 -17.69 -5.80 9.00
N ARG A 835 -17.25 -6.03 7.76
CA ARG A 835 -16.55 -5.03 6.95
C ARG A 835 -17.33 -4.74 5.68
N THR A 836 -17.24 -3.52 5.21
CA THR A 836 -17.77 -3.12 3.91
C THR A 836 -16.61 -2.93 2.93
N VAL A 837 -16.88 -2.44 1.72
CA VAL A 837 -15.81 -2.08 0.76
C VAL A 837 -14.95 -0.91 1.26
N VAL A 838 -15.51 -0.02 2.09
CA VAL A 838 -14.83 1.18 2.58
C VAL A 838 -14.44 1.12 4.05
N GLU A 839 -15.18 0.35 4.84
CA GLU A 839 -14.98 0.33 6.29
C GLU A 839 -14.45 -1.04 6.72
N PRO A 840 -13.29 -1.08 7.42
CA PRO A 840 -12.77 -2.32 7.97
C PRO A 840 -13.65 -2.83 9.12
N VAL A 841 -13.37 -4.05 9.57
CA VAL A 841 -13.91 -4.55 10.85
C VAL A 841 -13.47 -3.60 11.97
N SER A 842 -14.43 -3.11 12.75
CA SER A 842 -14.18 -2.18 13.85
C SER A 842 -15.33 -2.23 14.87
N GLU A 843 -15.12 -1.68 16.06
CA GLU A 843 -16.17 -1.59 17.09
C GLU A 843 -17.45 -0.87 16.60
N PRO A 844 -17.37 0.28 15.88
CA PRO A 844 -18.54 0.88 15.25
C PRO A 844 -19.26 -0.04 14.26
N ASN A 845 -18.53 -0.96 13.61
CA ASN A 845 -19.05 -1.89 12.60
C ASN A 845 -19.39 -3.25 13.24
N SER A 846 -20.14 -3.18 14.33
CA SER A 846 -20.52 -4.35 15.09
C SER A 846 -21.88 -4.22 15.76
N TYR A 847 -22.41 -5.37 16.19
CA TYR A 847 -23.62 -5.48 16.97
C TYR A 847 -23.41 -6.49 18.09
N SER A 848 -23.33 -6.00 19.33
CA SER A 848 -23.25 -6.82 20.54
C SER A 848 -24.64 -7.15 21.08
N PHE A 849 -24.80 -8.34 21.66
CA PHE A 849 -26.04 -8.80 22.28
C PHE A 849 -25.75 -9.72 23.48
N ASP A 850 -26.67 -9.74 24.44
CA ASP A 850 -26.55 -10.55 25.66
C ASP A 850 -26.92 -12.01 25.38
N LEU A 851 -26.14 -12.93 25.96
CA LEU A 851 -26.38 -14.37 25.93
C LEU A 851 -27.05 -14.83 27.22
N VAL A 852 -28.00 -15.76 27.09
CA VAL A 852 -28.64 -16.44 28.23
C VAL A 852 -27.95 -17.78 28.47
N GLY A 853 -27.47 -17.99 29.69
CA GLY A 853 -26.72 -19.16 30.13
C GLY A 853 -27.54 -20.33 30.62
N ASP A 854 -28.53 -20.78 29.85
CA ASP A 854 -29.38 -21.90 30.23
C ASP A 854 -29.12 -23.19 29.44
N GLY A 855 -28.18 -23.15 28.49
CA GLY A 855 -27.83 -24.27 27.63
C GLY A 855 -28.86 -24.59 26.54
N GLU A 856 -29.92 -23.79 26.42
CA GLU A 856 -30.99 -24.00 25.43
C GLU A 856 -30.69 -23.23 24.14
N LEU A 857 -31.05 -23.82 22.99
CA LEU A 857 -30.96 -23.13 21.71
C LEU A 857 -31.97 -21.99 21.64
N ARG A 858 -31.48 -20.79 21.30
CA ARG A 858 -32.25 -19.56 21.20
C ARG A 858 -31.99 -18.89 19.86
N GLU A 859 -33.03 -18.31 19.28
CA GLU A 859 -32.89 -17.40 18.13
C GLU A 859 -32.69 -15.98 18.65
N TYR A 860 -31.54 -15.39 18.32
CA TYR A 860 -31.21 -13.99 18.54
C TYR A 860 -31.48 -13.23 17.24
N VAL A 861 -32.32 -12.19 17.32
CA VAL A 861 -32.72 -11.36 16.18
C VAL A 861 -32.16 -9.96 16.36
N LEU A 862 -31.23 -9.58 15.49
CA LEU A 862 -30.49 -8.33 15.55
C LEU A 862 -31.00 -7.39 14.44
N PRO A 863 -31.60 -6.24 14.78
CA PRO A 863 -32.04 -5.24 13.81
C PRO A 863 -30.84 -4.43 13.33
N LEU A 864 -30.16 -4.92 12.29
CA LEU A 864 -28.95 -4.29 11.77
C LEU A 864 -29.23 -2.93 11.13
N ALA A 865 -30.42 -2.73 10.55
CA ALA A 865 -30.83 -1.44 9.99
C ALA A 865 -30.81 -0.26 11.00
N ASP A 866 -30.81 -0.53 12.31
CA ASP A 866 -30.69 0.49 13.34
C ASP A 866 -29.24 0.98 13.53
N LYS A 867 -28.26 0.28 12.93
CA LYS A 867 -26.85 0.65 12.96
C LYS A 867 -26.52 1.55 11.76
N PRO A 868 -26.08 2.80 11.97
CA PRO A 868 -25.67 3.68 10.87
C PRO A 868 -24.54 3.09 10.00
N THR A 869 -23.71 2.22 10.58
CA THR A 869 -22.60 1.52 9.94
C THR A 869 -23.03 0.27 9.16
N TRP A 870 -24.30 -0.13 9.23
CA TRP A 870 -24.87 -1.19 8.38
C TRP A 870 -25.36 -0.59 7.05
N SER A 871 -24.42 -0.29 6.17
CA SER A 871 -24.69 0.32 4.86
C SER A 871 -23.74 -0.18 3.79
N GLY A 872 -24.11 -0.01 2.52
CA GLY A 872 -23.26 -0.33 1.39
C GLY A 872 -23.01 -1.84 1.20
N LEU A 873 -21.92 -2.18 0.54
CA LEU A 873 -21.62 -3.57 0.19
C LEU A 873 -20.83 -4.26 1.32
N VAL A 874 -21.46 -5.23 1.98
CA VAL A 874 -20.83 -6.07 3.00
C VAL A 874 -19.88 -7.07 2.32
N ARG A 875 -18.62 -7.15 2.78
CA ARG A 875 -17.55 -7.95 2.16
C ARG A 875 -16.90 -8.98 3.09
N GLY A 876 -17.28 -9.02 4.35
CA GLY A 876 -16.75 -9.99 5.29
C GLY A 876 -17.42 -9.89 6.65
N LEU A 877 -17.37 -10.99 7.37
CA LEU A 877 -18.00 -11.15 8.67
C LEU A 877 -16.97 -11.70 9.66
N ARG A 878 -17.09 -11.29 10.92
CA ARG A 878 -16.41 -11.89 12.07
C ARG A 878 -17.45 -12.06 13.16
N PHE A 879 -17.47 -13.22 13.81
CA PHE A 879 -18.38 -13.48 14.91
C PHE A 879 -17.60 -13.84 16.16
N ASP A 880 -17.86 -13.12 17.24
CA ASP A 880 -17.30 -13.37 18.56
C ASP A 880 -18.42 -13.99 19.40
N PRO A 881 -18.53 -15.33 19.41
CA PRO A 881 -19.67 -16.04 19.98
C PRO A 881 -19.82 -15.96 21.49
N THR A 882 -18.78 -15.57 22.24
CA THR A 882 -18.88 -15.33 23.68
C THR A 882 -17.67 -14.58 24.22
N GLY A 883 -17.86 -13.64 25.16
CA GLY A 883 -16.78 -13.05 25.96
C GLY A 883 -16.41 -13.84 27.23
N THR A 884 -17.06 -14.98 27.48
CA THR A 884 -17.02 -15.67 28.80
C THR A 884 -16.15 -16.93 28.75
N PRO A 885 -15.00 -16.96 29.45
CA PRO A 885 -14.14 -18.13 29.49
C PRO A 885 -14.83 -19.39 30.04
N GLY A 886 -14.56 -20.50 29.38
CA GLY A 886 -15.05 -21.84 29.66
C GLY A 886 -16.50 -22.09 29.28
N ALA A 887 -17.21 -21.12 28.70
CA ALA A 887 -18.59 -21.31 28.26
C ALA A 887 -18.65 -22.36 27.14
N HIS A 888 -19.62 -23.25 27.23
CA HIS A 888 -19.94 -24.21 26.17
C HIS A 888 -20.95 -23.57 25.23
N ILE A 889 -20.55 -23.41 23.98
CA ILE A 889 -21.33 -22.75 22.94
C ILE A 889 -21.70 -23.77 21.87
N VAL A 890 -22.96 -23.72 21.43
CA VAL A 890 -23.44 -24.44 20.24
C VAL A 890 -24.07 -23.44 19.29
N ILE A 891 -23.62 -23.41 18.04
CA ILE A 891 -24.16 -22.56 16.98
C ILE A 891 -24.79 -23.46 15.93
N ASP A 892 -26.05 -23.20 15.62
CA ASP A 892 -26.85 -23.96 14.66
C ASP A 892 -26.89 -23.25 13.31
N SER A 893 -27.20 -21.94 13.30
CA SER A 893 -27.24 -21.17 12.06
C SER A 893 -26.99 -19.68 12.24
N ILE A 894 -26.53 -19.05 11.16
CA ILE A 894 -26.36 -17.59 11.02
C ILE A 894 -27.04 -17.18 9.72
N ARG A 895 -27.96 -16.21 9.76
CA ARG A 895 -28.80 -15.84 8.61
C ARG A 895 -29.09 -14.35 8.52
N PHE A 896 -28.78 -13.75 7.38
CA PHE A 896 -29.21 -12.40 7.01
C PHE A 896 -30.52 -12.50 6.24
N THR A 897 -31.56 -11.82 6.72
CA THR A 897 -32.92 -11.91 6.17
C THR A 897 -33.45 -10.53 5.77
N THR A 898 -34.41 -10.53 4.83
CA THR A 898 -35.10 -9.31 4.42
C THR A 898 -36.16 -8.87 5.44
N GLU A 899 -36.57 -9.77 6.35
CA GLU A 899 -37.60 -9.58 7.39
C GLU A 899 -37.26 -10.28 8.73
#